data_AF-A0A2W4M007-F1
#
_entry.id   AF-A0A2W4M007-F1
#
_cell.length_a   1.000
_cell.length_b   1.000
_cell.length_c   1.000
_cell.angle_alpha   90.00
_cell.angle_beta   90.00
_cell.angle_gamma   90.00
#
_symmetry.space_group_name_H-M   'P 1'
#
loop_
_entity.id
_entity.type
_entity.pdbx_description
1 polymer ?
#
loop_
_entity_poly.entity_id
_entity_poly.type
_entity_poly.pdbx_seq_one_letter_code
_entity_poly.pdbx_strand_id
1 'polypeptide(L)'
;AYLHSATMVKAGVFLLARLWPVLHGTELWFWLFCSAGAATLLLGAISATFQRDMKGVLAYSTISHLGLITLLIGMNTELALVAAVFHMMNHATFKASLFMATGIVDHETGTRDVLRLSGLRHAMPITATVAIVAAGAMAGVPLLNGFLSKEMFFAESISAGGQSGLRFTLPAMATLAGVFSVAYSLRFIHQVFFGPLATDLPRAPHELTRGMVVPSALLVGACLLVGIMPAQTVGPLLETAMHGILGAGVPSYELKIWHGFTVPLAMSFTALAGGISLYVFFRPRTLRPTPLLSHLNAKRAFDVVNVALVRGAGRVSRFLFSRRLQAQLVLVVLVAMAVALLPFAGGDWSGGERPLTPLDPLFALLWVAGAACAIGAAFQAKFHRLAALIMTGGAGLVTCLTFAWFSAPDLALTQLAVEVVTVVLILLGLRWLPRRLELEEFRLQTLRARARRTRDLTIALGAGVGLTALVYAVMTRPAMPGVASFLVANSLEQGGGRNVVNVILVDFRGFDTLGEITVVGIVALTVYALLRRFRPAPESIAAPRAQREDLEAGEPVTTLDDPLPRGYLKIPAVLVRLLLPMAGMVSLFFLLRGHNAPGGGFVGGLVMATAVIVQYMVGGTMWVETRLRIHPLAWIALGLLVAAAAGITAALVGLPFLTSVEVDVHLPLIGDLHLSSALLFDLGVYMLVIGATILMLIALAHQSLRSPRKAVTPVDGEENAEQVEAAT
;
A
#
# COMPACT_ATOMS: atom_id res chain seq x y z
N ALA A 1 10.29 37.04 -14.62
CA ALA A 1 9.57 38.24 -14.12
C ALA A 1 8.26 37.88 -13.43
N TYR A 2 7.28 37.28 -14.14
CA TYR A 2 5.92 37.04 -13.62
C TYR A 2 5.83 36.30 -12.25
N LEU A 3 6.26 35.03 -12.19
CA LEU A 3 6.15 34.17 -11.01
C LEU A 3 6.82 34.75 -9.75
N HIS A 4 8.07 35.20 -9.88
CA HIS A 4 8.90 35.66 -8.75
C HIS A 4 8.78 37.15 -8.41
N SER A 5 7.95 37.92 -9.12
CA SER A 5 7.77 39.36 -8.83
C SER A 5 6.35 39.68 -8.38
N ALA A 6 5.33 39.15 -9.08
CA ALA A 6 3.96 39.63 -8.96
C ALA A 6 2.94 38.57 -8.52
N THR A 7 3.16 37.28 -8.78
CA THR A 7 2.11 36.25 -8.58
C THR A 7 2.41 35.28 -7.45
N MET A 8 3.15 34.19 -7.71
CA MET A 8 3.30 33.08 -6.77
C MET A 8 3.84 33.53 -5.40
N VAL A 9 4.85 34.40 -5.42
CA VAL A 9 5.45 34.91 -4.18
C VAL A 9 4.58 35.93 -3.44
N LYS A 10 3.58 36.53 -4.11
CA LYS A 10 2.64 37.47 -3.51
C LYS A 10 1.43 36.78 -2.89
N ALA A 11 1.10 35.56 -3.32
CA ALA A 11 -0.03 34.80 -2.79
C ALA A 11 0.04 34.63 -1.26
N GLY A 12 1.22 34.35 -0.70
CA GLY A 12 1.42 34.23 0.74
C GLY A 12 1.18 35.54 1.50
N VAL A 13 1.81 36.64 1.07
CA VAL A 13 1.62 37.95 1.72
C VAL A 13 0.21 38.54 1.49
N PHE A 14 -0.43 38.22 0.37
CA PHE A 14 -1.84 38.53 0.13
C PHE A 14 -2.75 37.81 1.13
N LEU A 15 -2.51 36.51 1.36
CA LEU A 15 -3.26 35.75 2.37
C LEU A 15 -3.05 36.34 3.77
N LEU A 16 -1.83 36.72 4.13
CA LEU A 16 -1.56 37.38 5.41
C LEU A 16 -2.32 38.71 5.53
N ALA A 17 -2.29 39.56 4.51
CA ALA A 17 -3.05 40.81 4.48
C ALA A 17 -4.56 40.57 4.56
N ARG A 18 -5.08 39.51 3.92
CA ARG A 18 -6.50 39.17 3.94
C ARG A 18 -6.97 38.65 5.30
N LEU A 19 -6.12 37.92 6.01
CA LEU A 19 -6.41 37.41 7.36
C LEU A 19 -6.10 38.43 8.46
N TRP A 20 -5.38 39.50 8.15
CA TRP A 20 -4.99 40.53 9.10
C TRP A 20 -6.17 41.11 9.89
N PRO A 21 -7.33 41.49 9.29
CA PRO A 21 -8.44 42.08 10.04
C PRO A 21 -8.96 41.19 11.19
N VAL A 22 -8.80 39.87 11.07
CA VAL A 22 -9.29 38.90 12.07
C VAL A 22 -8.21 38.49 13.06
N LEU A 23 -6.95 38.40 12.64
CA LEU A 23 -5.87 37.79 13.42
C LEU A 23 -4.86 38.78 14.01
N HIS A 24 -4.85 40.04 13.55
CA HIS A 24 -3.98 41.09 14.08
C HIS A 24 -4.31 41.40 15.55
N GLY A 25 -3.35 42.00 16.25
CA GLY A 25 -3.48 42.37 17.66
C GLY A 25 -3.15 41.26 18.66
N THR A 26 -3.00 40.01 18.21
CA THR A 26 -2.53 38.92 19.07
C THR A 26 -0.99 38.94 19.20
N GLU A 27 -0.47 38.55 20.38
CA GLU A 27 0.98 38.42 20.59
C GLU A 27 1.60 37.35 19.69
N LEU A 28 0.87 36.26 19.46
CA LEU A 28 1.32 35.17 18.59
C LEU A 28 1.53 35.65 17.14
N TRP A 29 0.60 36.47 16.61
CA TRP A 29 0.73 37.07 15.29
C TRP A 29 1.98 37.95 15.20
N PHE A 30 2.15 38.85 16.17
CA PHE A 30 3.30 39.74 16.24
C PHE A 30 4.61 38.96 16.22
N TRP A 31 4.81 38.06 17.19
CA TRP A 31 6.08 37.36 17.32
C TRP A 31 6.36 36.43 16.14
N LEU A 32 5.35 35.72 15.62
CA LEU A 32 5.54 34.82 14.50
C LEU A 32 5.95 35.59 13.23
N PHE A 33 5.19 36.61 12.84
CA PHE A 33 5.41 37.31 11.57
C PHE A 33 6.49 38.38 11.65
N CYS A 34 6.63 39.11 12.76
CA CYS A 34 7.75 40.03 12.92
C CYS A 34 9.08 39.29 12.98
N SER A 35 9.20 38.20 13.75
CA SER A 35 10.49 37.48 13.84
C SER A 35 10.83 36.77 12.53
N ALA A 36 9.87 36.07 11.91
CA ALA A 36 10.09 35.42 10.62
C ALA A 36 10.36 36.43 9.50
N GLY A 37 9.62 37.55 9.46
CA GLY A 37 9.82 38.64 8.52
C GLY A 37 11.17 39.30 8.67
N ALA A 38 11.57 39.65 9.91
CA ALA A 38 12.88 40.21 10.25
C ALA A 38 14.05 39.31 9.85
N ALA A 39 13.99 38.03 10.24
CA ALA A 39 15.00 37.05 9.88
C ALA A 39 15.10 36.91 8.36
N THR A 40 13.97 36.76 7.67
CA THR A 40 13.91 36.62 6.20
C THR A 40 14.44 37.85 5.48
N LEU A 41 14.08 39.05 5.97
CA LEU A 41 14.52 40.34 5.46
C LEU A 41 16.05 40.46 5.50
N LEU A 42 16.66 40.20 6.66
CA LEU A 42 18.10 40.26 6.87
C LEU A 42 18.85 39.16 6.12
N LEU A 43 18.42 37.90 6.27
CA LEU A 43 19.08 36.76 5.61
C LEU A 43 19.04 36.92 4.09
N GLY A 44 17.89 37.33 3.54
CA GLY A 44 17.76 37.61 2.11
C GLY A 44 18.68 38.75 1.66
N ALA A 45 18.75 39.85 2.41
CA ALA A 45 19.58 41.01 2.04
C ALA A 45 21.08 40.69 2.09
N ILE A 46 21.53 39.99 3.15
CA ILE A 46 22.91 39.56 3.30
C ILE A 46 23.25 38.56 2.18
N SER A 47 22.44 37.51 1.97
CA SER A 47 22.69 36.53 0.92
C SER A 47 22.72 37.15 -0.48
N ALA A 48 21.83 38.10 -0.80
CA ALA A 48 21.84 38.83 -2.07
C ALA A 48 23.16 39.57 -2.33
N THR A 49 23.74 40.16 -1.28
CA THR A 49 25.00 40.92 -1.34
C THR A 49 26.19 40.08 -1.78
N PHE A 50 26.15 38.75 -1.63
CA PHE A 50 27.24 37.83 -2.00
C PHE A 50 26.90 36.90 -3.17
N GLN A 51 25.73 37.02 -3.79
CA GLN A 51 25.40 36.23 -4.99
C GLN A 51 26.27 36.64 -6.18
N ARG A 52 26.67 35.66 -7.00
CA ARG A 52 27.45 35.91 -8.23
C ARG A 52 26.58 36.00 -9.48
N ASP A 53 25.40 35.41 -9.43
CA ASP A 53 24.45 35.37 -10.53
C ASP A 53 23.44 36.52 -10.43
N MET A 54 23.17 37.23 -11.53
CA MET A 54 22.18 38.33 -11.53
C MET A 54 20.78 37.88 -11.10
N LYS A 55 20.28 36.73 -11.61
CA LYS A 55 18.98 36.18 -11.18
C LYS A 55 19.03 35.73 -9.72
N GLY A 56 20.18 35.21 -9.27
CA GLY A 56 20.45 34.89 -7.87
C GLY A 56 20.32 36.11 -6.96
N VAL A 57 20.97 37.23 -7.29
CA VAL A 57 20.84 38.50 -6.55
C VAL A 57 19.37 38.91 -6.50
N LEU A 58 18.65 38.86 -7.63
CA LEU A 58 17.25 39.23 -7.70
C LEU A 58 16.33 38.31 -6.88
N ALA A 59 16.60 37.01 -6.84
CA ALA A 59 15.84 36.04 -6.06
C ALA A 59 15.98 36.28 -4.54
N TYR A 60 17.21 36.43 -4.04
CA TYR A 60 17.43 36.71 -2.62
C TYR A 60 16.94 38.09 -2.19
N SER A 61 17.01 39.07 -3.07
CA SER A 61 16.40 40.38 -2.79
C SER A 61 14.88 40.33 -2.85
N THR A 62 14.24 39.46 -3.66
CA THR A 62 12.80 39.17 -3.53
C THR A 62 12.47 38.56 -2.16
N ILE A 63 13.25 37.58 -1.70
CA ILE A 63 13.10 37.00 -0.35
C ILE A 63 13.17 38.10 0.71
N SER A 64 14.17 38.98 0.60
CA SER A 64 14.35 40.12 1.50
C SER A 64 13.13 41.06 1.54
N HIS A 65 12.62 41.50 0.38
CA HIS A 65 11.47 42.40 0.31
C HIS A 65 10.15 41.73 0.72
N LEU A 66 9.99 40.43 0.52
CA LEU A 66 8.86 39.68 1.10
C LEU A 66 8.98 39.61 2.61
N GLY A 67 10.20 39.44 3.14
CA GLY A 67 10.49 39.57 4.57
C GLY A 67 10.08 40.94 5.12
N LEU A 68 10.36 42.02 4.39
CA LEU A 68 9.90 43.38 4.73
C LEU A 68 8.37 43.47 4.81
N ILE A 69 7.67 42.97 3.78
CA ILE A 69 6.19 42.99 3.73
C ILE A 69 5.60 42.17 4.88
N THR A 70 6.12 40.96 5.12
CA THR A 70 5.68 40.10 6.22
C THR A 70 5.95 40.75 7.58
N LEU A 71 7.10 41.41 7.74
CA LEU A 71 7.44 42.14 8.95
C LEU A 71 6.46 43.29 9.20
N LEU A 72 6.15 44.11 8.18
CA LEU A 72 5.14 45.17 8.26
C LEU A 72 3.75 44.64 8.65
N ILE A 73 3.29 43.57 8.00
CA ILE A 73 2.00 42.94 8.33
C ILE A 73 2.00 42.41 9.78
N GLY A 74 3.15 41.97 10.28
CA GLY A 74 3.32 41.50 11.66
C GLY A 74 3.29 42.62 12.72
N MET A 75 3.58 43.88 12.36
CA MET A 75 3.76 45.00 13.31
C MET A 75 2.48 45.42 14.06
N ASN A 76 1.32 44.80 13.78
CA ASN A 76 0.05 45.03 14.46
C ASN A 76 -0.46 46.49 14.43
N THR A 77 -0.05 47.30 13.45
CA THR A 77 -0.58 48.66 13.22
C THR A 77 -1.23 48.76 11.85
N GLU A 78 -2.31 49.55 11.75
CA GLU A 78 -3.03 49.75 10.49
C GLU A 78 -2.14 50.46 9.45
N LEU A 79 -1.33 51.43 9.86
CA LEU A 79 -0.39 52.12 8.99
C LEU A 79 0.72 51.19 8.46
N ALA A 80 1.14 50.18 9.24
CA ALA A 80 2.06 49.15 8.74
C ALA A 80 1.41 48.25 7.69
N LEU A 81 0.12 47.94 7.81
CA LEU A 81 -0.61 47.23 6.76
C LEU A 81 -0.69 48.07 5.47
N VAL A 82 -0.99 49.37 5.58
CA VAL A 82 -0.98 50.31 4.43
C VAL A 82 0.40 50.32 3.77
N ALA A 83 1.47 50.45 4.56
CA ALA A 83 2.84 50.41 4.08
C ALA A 83 3.19 49.06 3.41
N ALA A 84 2.68 47.94 3.95
CA ALA A 84 2.90 46.61 3.41
C ALA A 84 2.26 46.42 2.03
N VAL A 85 1.00 46.82 1.87
CA VAL A 85 0.27 46.75 0.59
C VAL A 85 0.92 47.69 -0.43
N PHE A 86 1.27 48.91 -0.02
CA PHE A 86 1.96 49.84 -0.89
C PHE A 86 3.34 49.31 -1.35
N HIS A 87 4.13 48.78 -0.42
CA HIS A 87 5.42 48.16 -0.76
C HIS A 87 5.25 46.90 -1.62
N MET A 88 4.17 46.14 -1.42
CA MET A 88 3.84 44.98 -2.24
C MET A 88 3.65 45.36 -3.72
N MET A 89 2.94 46.46 -3.98
CA MET A 89 2.72 47.01 -5.32
C MET A 89 4.04 47.54 -5.91
N ASN A 90 4.77 48.37 -5.15
CA ASN A 90 6.06 48.93 -5.61
C ASN A 90 7.05 47.83 -5.98
N HIS A 91 7.18 46.82 -5.11
CA HIS A 91 8.04 45.67 -5.34
C HIS A 91 7.71 44.93 -6.62
N ALA A 92 6.42 44.70 -6.90
CA ALA A 92 6.02 44.02 -8.14
C ALA A 92 6.52 44.79 -9.37
N THR A 93 6.40 46.13 -9.37
CA THR A 93 6.79 47.00 -10.47
C THR A 93 8.30 47.00 -10.71
N PHE A 94 9.11 47.39 -9.70
CA PHE A 94 10.56 47.49 -9.91
C PHE A 94 11.22 46.11 -10.08
N LYS A 95 10.72 45.04 -9.44
CA LYS A 95 11.28 43.69 -9.65
C LYS A 95 10.99 43.14 -11.02
N ALA A 96 9.77 43.32 -11.53
CA ALA A 96 9.44 42.85 -12.87
C ALA A 96 10.36 43.50 -13.90
N SER A 97 10.60 44.82 -13.79
CA SER A 97 11.56 45.53 -14.63
C SER A 97 13.00 44.99 -14.49
N LEU A 98 13.50 44.78 -13.26
CA LEU A 98 14.85 44.24 -13.05
C LEU A 98 15.03 42.82 -13.60
N PHE A 99 14.02 41.96 -13.49
CA PHE A 99 14.06 40.62 -14.10
C PHE A 99 14.03 40.68 -15.63
N MET A 100 13.31 41.63 -16.23
CA MET A 100 13.32 41.86 -17.68
C MET A 100 14.68 42.38 -18.14
N ALA A 101 15.23 43.39 -17.45
CA ALA A 101 16.57 43.93 -17.74
C ALA A 101 17.67 42.86 -17.59
N THR A 102 17.59 42.01 -16.56
CA THR A 102 18.50 40.87 -16.40
C THR A 102 18.35 39.85 -17.53
N GLY A 103 17.12 39.60 -17.99
CA GLY A 103 16.87 38.72 -19.13
C GLY A 103 17.45 39.26 -20.45
N ILE A 104 17.38 40.58 -20.65
CA ILE A 104 18.02 41.27 -21.77
C ILE A 104 19.54 41.09 -21.71
N VAL A 105 20.17 41.36 -20.56
CA VAL A 105 21.62 41.19 -20.38
C VAL A 105 22.06 39.73 -20.62
N ASP A 106 21.31 38.76 -20.09
CA ASP A 106 21.56 37.31 -20.27
C ASP A 106 21.49 36.92 -21.75
N HIS A 107 20.50 37.44 -22.50
CA HIS A 107 20.32 37.18 -23.92
C HIS A 107 21.47 37.75 -24.79
N GLU A 108 21.88 39.00 -24.51
CA GLU A 108 22.86 39.73 -25.32
C GLU A 108 24.31 39.40 -25.00
N THR A 109 24.62 39.08 -23.76
CA THR A 109 26.01 38.75 -23.36
C THR A 109 26.26 37.25 -23.31
N GLY A 110 25.20 36.43 -23.22
CA GLY A 110 25.30 34.98 -23.05
C GLY A 110 25.75 34.54 -21.66
N THR A 111 25.84 35.46 -20.70
CA THR A 111 26.17 35.17 -19.30
C THR A 111 25.40 36.09 -18.36
N ARG A 112 25.22 35.63 -17.13
CA ARG A 112 24.58 36.36 -16.03
C ARG A 112 25.47 36.45 -14.80
N ASP A 113 26.75 36.11 -14.97
CA ASP A 113 27.76 36.20 -13.92
C ASP A 113 28.19 37.66 -13.75
N VAL A 114 27.81 38.23 -12.61
CA VAL A 114 28.09 39.62 -12.23
C VAL A 114 29.60 39.90 -12.15
N LEU A 115 30.44 38.86 -12.01
CA LEU A 115 31.90 39.01 -12.00
C LEU A 115 32.51 39.11 -13.41
N ARG A 116 31.80 38.66 -14.44
CA ARG A 116 32.26 38.71 -15.85
C ARG A 116 31.66 39.89 -16.62
N LEU A 117 30.50 40.37 -16.19
CA LEU A 117 29.83 41.52 -16.79
C LEU A 117 30.50 42.82 -16.32
N SER A 118 30.77 43.76 -17.23
CA SER A 118 31.33 45.08 -16.92
C SER A 118 31.09 46.06 -18.08
N GLY A 119 30.90 47.34 -17.75
CA GLY A 119 30.88 48.44 -18.72
C GLY A 119 29.74 48.43 -19.75
N LEU A 120 28.67 47.64 -19.53
CA LEU A 120 27.59 47.45 -20.51
C LEU A 120 26.83 48.73 -20.88
N ARG A 121 26.92 49.81 -20.09
CA ARG A 121 26.27 51.10 -20.43
C ARG A 121 26.73 51.67 -21.77
N HIS A 122 27.94 51.34 -22.24
CA HIS A 122 28.47 51.83 -23.51
C HIS A 122 27.86 51.07 -24.71
N ALA A 123 27.49 49.80 -24.50
CA ALA A 123 26.91 48.94 -25.54
C ALA A 123 25.36 48.96 -25.54
N MET A 124 24.75 49.12 -24.36
CA MET A 124 23.30 49.06 -24.14
C MET A 124 22.81 50.20 -23.22
N PRO A 125 22.91 51.47 -23.63
CA PRO A 125 22.61 52.63 -22.78
C PRO A 125 21.15 52.71 -22.32
N ILE A 126 20.19 52.26 -23.12
CA ILE A 126 18.76 52.33 -22.76
C ILE A 126 18.47 51.27 -21.70
N THR A 127 18.89 50.03 -21.94
CA THR A 127 18.76 48.94 -20.95
C THR A 127 19.47 49.29 -19.63
N ALA A 128 20.66 49.89 -19.69
CA ALA A 128 21.38 50.35 -18.51
C ALA A 128 20.58 51.41 -17.73
N THR A 129 20.00 52.40 -18.42
CA THR A 129 19.21 53.45 -17.78
C THR A 129 17.97 52.88 -17.08
N VAL A 130 17.22 52.01 -17.76
CA VAL A 130 16.05 51.32 -17.19
C VAL A 130 16.44 50.50 -15.96
N ALA A 131 17.53 49.73 -16.05
CA ALA A 131 18.03 48.93 -14.93
C ALA A 131 18.47 49.81 -13.73
N ILE A 132 19.19 50.90 -13.98
CA ILE A 132 19.66 51.84 -12.96
C ILE A 132 18.48 52.45 -12.19
N VAL A 133 17.46 52.93 -12.89
CA VAL A 133 16.29 53.52 -12.24
C VAL A 133 15.50 52.47 -11.45
N ALA A 134 15.29 51.28 -12.02
CA ALA A 134 14.60 50.19 -11.31
C ALA A 134 15.38 49.72 -10.06
N ALA A 135 16.71 49.66 -10.13
CA ALA A 135 17.56 49.33 -8.98
C ALA A 135 17.63 50.48 -7.97
N GLY A 136 17.54 51.73 -8.40
CA GLY A 136 17.38 52.89 -7.53
C GLY A 136 16.08 52.83 -6.74
N ALA A 137 14.98 52.41 -7.40
CA ALA A 137 13.71 52.17 -6.73
C ALA A 137 13.84 51.04 -5.70
N MET A 138 14.47 49.93 -6.07
CA MET A 138 14.77 48.83 -5.14
C MET A 138 15.66 49.27 -3.95
N ALA A 139 16.64 50.14 -4.18
CA ALA A 139 17.52 50.68 -3.14
C ALA A 139 16.80 51.66 -2.20
N GLY A 140 15.79 52.36 -2.71
CA GLY A 140 15.09 53.44 -2.00
C GLY A 140 15.76 54.80 -2.21
N VAL A 141 16.14 55.13 -3.44
CA VAL A 141 16.65 56.47 -3.79
C VAL A 141 15.49 57.48 -3.80
N PRO A 142 15.65 58.69 -3.24
CA PRO A 142 14.61 59.72 -3.25
C PRO A 142 13.99 59.95 -4.63
N LEU A 143 12.70 60.33 -4.65
CA LEU A 143 11.87 60.52 -5.86
C LEU A 143 11.49 59.24 -6.61
N LEU A 144 11.89 58.06 -6.14
CA LEU A 144 11.42 56.77 -6.67
C LEU A 144 10.44 56.13 -5.70
N ASN A 145 9.49 55.36 -6.24
CA ASN A 145 8.44 54.72 -5.45
C ASN A 145 8.95 53.89 -4.24
N GLY A 146 10.08 53.20 -4.39
CA GLY A 146 10.64 52.40 -3.31
C GLY A 146 11.15 53.21 -2.12
N PHE A 147 11.54 54.48 -2.31
CA PHE A 147 11.90 55.38 -1.20
C PHE A 147 10.70 55.63 -0.29
N LEU A 148 9.55 56.00 -0.86
CA LEU A 148 8.31 56.27 -0.11
C LEU A 148 7.91 55.07 0.76
N SER A 149 7.89 53.87 0.17
CA SER A 149 7.53 52.67 0.92
C SER A 149 8.55 52.26 1.98
N LYS A 150 9.84 52.60 1.82
CA LYS A 150 10.88 52.33 2.82
C LYS A 150 10.87 53.36 3.94
N GLU A 151 10.58 54.63 3.64
CA GLU A 151 10.39 55.66 4.67
C GLU A 151 9.21 55.29 5.58
N MET A 152 8.08 54.86 5.00
CA MET A 152 6.94 54.33 5.76
C MET A 152 7.33 53.10 6.58
N PHE A 153 8.13 52.18 6.02
CA PHE A 153 8.65 51.04 6.77
C PHE A 153 9.49 51.44 7.98
N PHE A 154 10.37 52.44 7.85
CA PHE A 154 11.14 52.94 8.97
C PHE A 154 10.26 53.63 10.01
N ALA A 155 9.27 54.42 9.60
CA ALA A 155 8.31 55.05 10.50
C ALA A 155 7.55 54.01 11.35
N GLU A 156 7.02 52.97 10.71
CA GLU A 156 6.28 51.91 11.38
C GLU A 156 7.17 51.03 12.26
N SER A 157 8.44 50.83 11.88
CA SER A 157 9.40 50.12 12.75
C SER A 157 9.66 50.84 14.07
N ILE A 158 9.61 52.18 14.08
CA ILE A 158 9.75 53.00 15.30
C ILE A 158 8.47 52.92 16.12
N SER A 159 7.31 53.10 15.49
CA SER A 159 6.00 53.09 16.15
C SER A 159 5.74 51.74 16.83
N ALA A 160 5.87 50.64 16.08
CA ALA A 160 5.66 49.29 16.59
C ALA A 160 6.71 48.90 17.65
N GLY A 161 7.98 49.27 17.46
CA GLY A 161 9.05 49.02 18.44
C GLY A 161 8.81 49.74 19.77
N GLY A 162 8.25 50.95 19.74
CA GLY A 162 7.85 51.68 20.94
C GLY A 162 6.76 50.98 21.75
N GLN A 163 5.80 50.34 21.07
CA GLN A 163 4.67 49.64 21.70
C GLN A 163 5.05 48.24 22.21
N SER A 164 6.00 47.56 21.56
CA SER A 164 6.35 46.16 21.84
C SER A 164 7.59 45.98 22.73
N GLY A 165 8.14 47.05 23.31
CA GLY A 165 9.40 47.00 24.07
C GLY A 165 10.67 46.82 23.23
N LEU A 166 10.57 46.77 21.89
CA LEU A 166 11.68 46.64 20.94
C LEU A 166 12.10 47.99 20.36
N ARG A 167 12.03 49.05 21.16
CA ARG A 167 12.15 50.46 20.76
C ARG A 167 13.39 50.75 19.91
N PHE A 168 14.50 50.08 20.18
CA PHE A 168 15.75 50.24 19.44
C PHE A 168 16.00 49.08 18.47
N THR A 169 15.56 47.87 18.81
CA THR A 169 15.88 46.64 18.08
C THR A 169 15.22 46.59 16.71
N LEU A 170 13.92 46.90 16.62
CA LEU A 170 13.17 46.86 15.35
C LEU A 170 13.69 47.93 14.36
N PRO A 171 13.83 49.22 14.75
CA PRO A 171 14.39 50.24 13.86
C PRO A 171 15.84 49.98 13.45
N ALA A 172 16.69 49.50 14.38
CA ALA A 172 18.08 49.20 14.05
C ALA A 172 18.20 48.07 13.03
N MET A 173 17.40 47.00 13.20
CA MET A 173 17.35 45.88 12.27
C MET A 173 16.76 46.27 10.91
N ALA A 174 15.69 47.08 10.89
CA ALA A 174 15.13 47.66 9.67
C ALA A 174 16.18 48.49 8.92
N THR A 175 16.92 49.36 9.63
CA THR A 175 17.98 50.19 9.06
C THR A 175 19.12 49.34 8.51
N LEU A 176 19.55 48.32 9.25
CA LEU A 176 20.59 47.39 8.82
C LEU A 176 20.18 46.63 7.56
N ALA A 177 18.93 46.17 7.47
CA ALA A 177 18.40 45.56 6.26
C ALA A 177 18.37 46.55 5.08
N GLY A 178 18.03 47.82 5.35
CA GLY A 178 18.12 48.92 4.40
C GLY A 178 19.54 49.13 3.86
N VAL A 179 20.55 49.12 4.74
CA VAL A 179 21.97 49.20 4.39
C VAL A 179 22.36 48.08 3.42
N PHE A 180 22.03 46.82 3.72
CA PHE A 180 22.30 45.71 2.81
C PHE A 180 21.51 45.82 1.51
N SER A 181 20.26 46.33 1.57
CA SER A 181 19.43 46.55 0.39
C SER A 181 20.05 47.53 -0.60
N VAL A 182 20.57 48.63 -0.09
CA VAL A 182 21.34 49.60 -0.89
C VAL A 182 22.62 48.94 -1.42
N ALA A 183 23.37 48.22 -0.57
CA ALA A 183 24.64 47.61 -0.95
C ALA A 183 24.50 46.61 -2.10
N TYR A 184 23.55 45.67 -2.06
CA TYR A 184 23.36 44.72 -3.16
C TYR A 184 22.78 45.39 -4.42
N SER A 185 21.94 46.44 -4.27
CA SER A 185 21.36 47.16 -5.41
C SER A 185 22.43 47.97 -6.14
N LEU A 186 23.29 48.66 -5.39
CA LEU A 186 24.44 49.38 -5.93
C LEU A 186 25.44 48.42 -6.57
N ARG A 187 25.73 47.27 -5.92
CA ARG A 187 26.59 46.23 -6.49
C ARG A 187 26.05 45.71 -7.81
N PHE A 188 24.76 45.39 -7.87
CA PHE A 188 24.08 44.87 -9.07
C PHE A 188 24.25 45.83 -10.26
N ILE A 189 24.17 47.14 -10.02
CA ILE A 189 24.32 48.15 -11.08
C ILE A 189 25.78 48.44 -11.41
N HIS A 190 26.59 48.73 -10.39
CA HIS A 190 27.97 49.16 -10.59
C HIS A 190 28.83 48.08 -11.24
N GLN A 191 28.70 46.81 -10.82
CA GLN A 191 29.50 45.72 -11.42
C GLN A 191 29.08 45.44 -12.87
N VAL A 192 27.78 45.46 -13.18
CA VAL A 192 27.29 45.05 -14.51
C VAL A 192 27.44 46.18 -15.55
N PHE A 193 27.12 47.43 -15.20
CA PHE A 193 26.97 48.50 -16.20
C PHE A 193 28.12 49.52 -16.22
N PHE A 194 28.88 49.65 -15.14
CA PHE A 194 29.99 50.61 -15.03
C PHE A 194 31.34 49.91 -15.16
N GLY A 195 32.41 50.67 -15.40
CA GLY A 195 33.75 50.14 -15.66
C GLY A 195 34.08 50.00 -17.16
N PRO A 196 35.24 49.41 -17.50
CA PRO A 196 35.62 49.14 -18.88
C PRO A 196 34.68 48.08 -19.48
N LEU A 197 34.42 48.16 -20.79
CA LEU A 197 33.58 47.18 -21.48
C LEU A 197 34.25 45.80 -21.42
N ALA A 198 33.51 44.78 -20.98
CA ALA A 198 34.01 43.42 -20.90
C ALA A 198 34.42 42.89 -22.29
N THR A 199 35.61 42.29 -22.38
CA THR A 199 36.20 41.80 -23.63
C THR A 199 36.03 40.30 -23.85
N ASP A 200 35.67 39.54 -22.81
CA ASP A 200 35.59 38.08 -22.77
C ASP A 200 34.13 37.57 -22.64
N LEU A 201 33.17 38.30 -23.22
CA LEU A 201 31.77 37.90 -23.21
C LEU A 201 31.48 36.86 -24.31
N PRO A 202 30.66 35.82 -24.02
CA PRO A 202 30.24 34.83 -25.02
C PRO A 202 29.57 35.41 -26.28
N ARG A 203 28.95 36.59 -26.15
CA ARG A 203 28.32 37.34 -27.25
C ARG A 203 28.65 38.82 -27.10
N ALA A 204 28.82 39.49 -28.24
CA ALA A 204 29.04 40.94 -28.27
C ALA A 204 27.72 41.65 -27.96
N PRO A 205 27.62 42.40 -26.85
CA PRO A 205 26.38 43.05 -26.48
C PRO A 205 26.02 44.20 -27.42
N HIS A 206 24.76 44.31 -27.80
CA HIS A 206 24.20 45.48 -28.45
C HIS A 206 22.81 45.81 -27.90
N GLU A 207 22.33 47.04 -28.12
CA GLU A 207 20.97 47.40 -27.71
C GLU A 207 19.94 46.58 -28.51
N LEU A 208 18.94 46.02 -27.82
CA LEU A 208 17.92 45.19 -28.42
C LEU A 208 16.82 46.00 -29.13
N THR A 209 16.00 45.30 -29.92
CA THR A 209 14.80 45.88 -30.54
C THR A 209 13.85 46.42 -29.46
N ARG A 210 13.16 47.52 -29.77
CA ARG A 210 12.29 48.25 -28.84
C ARG A 210 11.25 47.36 -28.16
N GLY A 211 10.80 46.28 -28.82
CA GLY A 211 9.82 45.33 -28.28
C GLY A 211 10.22 44.64 -26.97
N MET A 212 11.52 44.42 -26.71
CA MET A 212 11.98 43.78 -25.48
C MET A 212 12.23 44.78 -24.33
N VAL A 213 12.60 46.02 -24.65
CA VAL A 213 12.92 47.07 -23.66
C VAL A 213 11.67 47.81 -23.18
N VAL A 214 10.70 48.05 -24.07
CA VAL A 214 9.49 48.84 -23.79
C VAL A 214 8.71 48.36 -22.56
N PRO A 215 8.44 47.06 -22.35
CA PRO A 215 7.72 46.60 -21.15
C PRO A 215 8.46 46.95 -19.85
N SER A 216 9.79 46.82 -19.85
CA SER A 216 10.62 47.18 -18.69
C SER A 216 10.65 48.69 -18.47
N ALA A 217 10.77 49.47 -19.55
CA ALA A 217 10.76 50.93 -19.50
C ALA A 217 9.41 51.48 -19.01
N LEU A 218 8.29 50.87 -19.38
CA LEU A 218 6.95 51.24 -18.90
C LEU A 218 6.82 51.05 -17.38
N LEU A 219 7.34 49.94 -16.86
CA LEU A 219 7.37 49.69 -15.40
C LEU A 219 8.29 50.68 -14.67
N VAL A 220 9.41 51.06 -15.27
CA VAL A 220 10.27 52.13 -14.72
C VAL A 220 9.56 53.48 -14.75
N GLY A 221 8.84 53.79 -15.82
CA GLY A 221 7.97 54.95 -15.90
C GLY A 221 6.95 54.97 -14.76
N ALA A 222 6.32 53.84 -14.46
CA ALA A 222 5.44 53.71 -13.31
C ALA A 222 6.17 53.91 -11.96
N CYS A 223 7.41 53.43 -11.80
CA CYS A 223 8.20 53.67 -10.59
C CYS A 223 8.50 55.16 -10.37
N LEU A 224 8.77 55.91 -11.45
CA LEU A 224 8.98 57.35 -11.42
C LEU A 224 7.69 58.11 -11.14
N LEU A 225 6.61 57.79 -11.86
CA LEU A 225 5.30 58.42 -11.68
C LEU A 225 4.79 58.26 -10.24
N VAL A 226 4.91 57.05 -9.67
CA VAL A 226 4.54 56.80 -8.28
C VAL A 226 5.48 57.49 -7.30
N GLY A 227 6.77 57.63 -7.62
CA GLY A 227 7.73 58.34 -6.76
C GLY A 227 7.54 59.86 -6.74
N ILE A 228 7.10 60.46 -7.86
CA ILE A 228 6.94 61.91 -8.02
C ILE A 228 5.51 62.37 -7.71
N MET A 229 4.48 61.56 -8.00
CA MET A 229 3.07 61.92 -7.79
C MET A 229 2.29 60.75 -7.15
N PRO A 230 2.66 60.28 -5.95
CA PRO A 230 2.08 59.08 -5.36
C PRO A 230 0.57 59.21 -5.10
N ALA A 231 0.12 60.35 -4.59
CA ALA A 231 -1.29 60.58 -4.25
C ALA A 231 -2.21 60.48 -5.48
N GLN A 232 -1.78 60.99 -6.64
CA GLN A 232 -2.59 60.99 -7.87
C GLN A 232 -2.49 59.68 -8.65
N THR A 233 -1.42 58.91 -8.46
CA THR A 233 -1.15 57.70 -9.25
C THR A 233 -1.60 56.43 -8.55
N VAL A 234 -0.95 56.09 -7.42
CA VAL A 234 -1.21 54.85 -6.68
C VAL A 234 -2.25 55.03 -5.57
N GLY A 235 -2.47 56.28 -5.11
CA GLY A 235 -3.38 56.62 -4.01
C GLY A 235 -4.77 55.99 -4.13
N PRO A 236 -5.52 56.21 -5.24
CA PRO A 236 -6.87 55.65 -5.40
C PRO A 236 -6.89 54.11 -5.41
N LEU A 237 -5.86 53.50 -6.00
CA LEU A 237 -5.75 52.05 -6.07
C LEU A 237 -5.41 51.44 -4.71
N LEU A 238 -4.52 52.09 -3.95
CA LEU A 238 -4.19 51.70 -2.58
C LEU A 238 -5.42 51.86 -1.67
N GLU A 239 -6.14 52.97 -1.80
CA GLU A 239 -7.36 53.22 -1.03
C GLU A 239 -8.43 52.16 -1.30
N THR A 240 -8.64 51.80 -2.56
CA THR A 240 -9.55 50.70 -2.95
C THR A 240 -9.12 49.37 -2.33
N ALA A 241 -7.82 49.07 -2.36
CA ALA A 241 -7.27 47.84 -1.76
C ALA A 241 -7.45 47.82 -0.24
N MET A 242 -7.20 48.96 0.44
CA MET A 242 -7.35 49.09 1.88
C MET A 242 -8.81 48.99 2.32
N HIS A 243 -9.76 49.61 1.60
CA HIS A 243 -11.19 49.43 1.84
C HIS A 243 -11.63 47.98 1.65
N GLY A 244 -11.05 47.27 0.67
CA GLY A 244 -11.30 45.84 0.49
C GLY A 244 -10.81 44.96 1.64
N ILE A 245 -9.80 45.41 2.41
CA ILE A 245 -9.24 44.68 3.56
C ILE A 245 -9.91 45.09 4.87
N LEU A 246 -9.99 46.39 5.16
CA LEU A 246 -10.43 46.94 6.46
C LEU A 246 -11.87 47.47 6.46
N GLY A 247 -12.54 47.54 5.31
CA GLY A 247 -13.89 48.09 5.21
C GLY A 247 -13.94 49.57 5.61
N ALA A 248 -14.81 49.91 6.56
CA ALA A 248 -14.93 51.28 7.09
C ALA A 248 -13.79 51.69 8.04
N GLY A 249 -12.93 50.75 8.47
CA GLY A 249 -11.83 50.99 9.40
C GLY A 249 -10.52 51.40 8.73
N VAL A 250 -10.55 52.02 7.54
CA VAL A 250 -9.32 52.48 6.87
C VAL A 250 -8.79 53.73 7.60
N PRO A 251 -7.53 53.75 8.07
CA PRO A 251 -6.96 54.92 8.72
C PRO A 251 -6.78 56.07 7.73
N SER A 252 -6.79 57.30 8.23
CA SER A 252 -6.32 58.45 7.45
C SER A 252 -4.82 58.33 7.25
N TYR A 253 -4.36 58.24 6.00
CA TYR A 253 -2.94 58.27 5.64
C TYR A 253 -2.71 59.26 4.49
N GLU A 254 -1.54 59.89 4.48
CA GLU A 254 -1.14 60.81 3.42
C GLU A 254 0.08 60.27 2.69
N LEU A 255 0.00 60.17 1.36
CA LEU A 255 1.13 59.82 0.51
C LEU A 255 1.85 61.11 0.07
N LYS A 256 2.73 61.64 0.93
CA LYS A 256 3.58 62.80 0.60
C LYS A 256 4.95 62.35 0.11
N ILE A 257 5.52 63.10 -0.83
CA ILE A 257 6.90 62.89 -1.33
C ILE A 257 7.92 63.28 -0.25
N TRP A 258 7.54 64.25 0.60
CA TRP A 258 8.39 64.85 1.59
C TRP A 258 7.59 65.11 2.88
N HIS A 259 8.04 64.52 3.98
CA HIS A 259 7.43 64.64 5.30
C HIS A 259 8.18 65.61 6.24
N GLY A 260 9.20 66.31 5.75
CA GLY A 260 10.10 67.14 6.57
C GLY A 260 11.32 66.38 7.08
N PHE A 261 12.14 67.02 7.92
CA PHE A 261 13.30 66.37 8.55
C PHE A 261 12.85 65.44 9.70
N THR A 262 12.49 64.21 9.34
CA THR A 262 11.99 63.19 10.28
C THR A 262 13.06 62.15 10.62
N VAL A 263 12.86 61.39 11.71
CA VAL A 263 13.74 60.27 12.06
C VAL A 263 13.75 59.17 10.98
N PRO A 264 12.61 58.77 10.38
CA PRO A 264 12.59 57.86 9.23
C PRO A 264 13.40 58.36 8.02
N LEU A 265 13.40 59.66 7.76
CA LEU A 265 14.24 60.26 6.72
C LEU A 265 15.72 60.13 7.07
N ALA A 266 16.11 60.41 8.32
CA ALA A 266 17.48 60.20 8.79
C ALA A 266 17.90 58.72 8.65
N MET A 267 17.05 57.78 9.04
CA MET A 267 17.27 56.34 8.84
C MET A 267 17.48 56.00 7.36
N SER A 268 16.69 56.56 6.46
CA SER A 268 16.85 56.37 5.01
C SER A 268 18.21 56.86 4.51
N PHE A 269 18.65 58.05 4.93
CA PHE A 269 19.99 58.55 4.60
C PHE A 269 21.11 57.72 5.22
N THR A 270 20.94 57.25 6.46
CA THR A 270 21.92 56.32 7.07
C THR A 270 21.98 54.98 6.34
N ALA A 271 20.85 54.46 5.87
CA ALA A 271 20.81 53.25 5.05
C ALA A 271 21.52 53.45 3.70
N LEU A 272 21.31 54.60 3.06
CA LEU A 272 21.96 54.96 1.80
C LEU A 272 23.48 55.11 1.98
N ALA A 273 23.91 55.94 2.92
CA ALA A 273 25.33 56.16 3.21
C ALA A 273 26.02 54.87 3.68
N GLY A 274 25.41 54.16 4.64
CA GLY A 274 25.90 52.90 5.15
C GLY A 274 25.99 51.82 4.08
N GLY A 275 25.01 51.73 3.17
CA GLY A 275 25.03 50.78 2.06
C GLY A 275 26.12 51.08 1.02
N ILE A 276 26.35 52.36 0.72
CA ILE A 276 27.47 52.80 -0.14
C ILE A 276 28.81 52.45 0.53
N SER A 277 28.99 52.81 1.80
CA SER A 277 30.21 52.48 2.56
C SER A 277 30.45 50.97 2.63
N LEU A 278 29.39 50.19 2.88
CA LEU A 278 29.44 48.74 2.92
C LEU A 278 29.87 48.17 1.56
N TYR A 279 29.29 48.66 0.46
CA TYR A 279 29.67 48.23 -0.88
C TYR A 279 31.15 48.54 -1.19
N VAL A 280 31.59 49.77 -0.91
CA VAL A 280 32.98 50.19 -1.15
C VAL A 280 33.96 49.34 -0.33
N PHE A 281 33.65 49.07 0.94
CA PHE A 281 34.48 48.24 1.81
C PHE A 281 34.53 46.77 1.38
N PHE A 282 33.41 46.20 0.93
CA PHE A 282 33.32 44.80 0.52
C PHE A 282 33.66 44.55 -0.96
N ARG A 283 33.85 45.60 -1.78
CA ARG A 283 34.22 45.51 -3.20
C ARG A 283 35.37 44.52 -3.50
N PRO A 284 36.51 44.50 -2.78
CA PRO A 284 37.58 43.53 -3.04
C PRO A 284 37.28 42.11 -2.50
N ARG A 285 36.27 41.95 -1.65
CA ARG A 285 35.92 40.68 -0.96
C ARG A 285 34.70 39.96 -1.57
N THR A 286 34.09 40.50 -2.63
CA THR A 286 32.89 39.93 -3.28
C THR A 286 33.12 38.56 -3.95
N LEU A 287 34.38 38.09 -4.02
CA LEU A 287 34.73 36.75 -4.51
C LEU A 287 34.53 35.65 -3.45
N ARG A 288 34.34 35.99 -2.16
CA ARG A 288 34.21 34.98 -1.09
C ARG A 288 32.75 34.52 -0.92
N PRO A 289 32.50 33.27 -0.51
CA PRO A 289 31.16 32.81 -0.14
C PRO A 289 30.58 33.65 1.01
N THR A 290 29.25 33.70 1.12
CA THR A 290 28.55 34.49 2.15
C THR A 290 29.08 34.14 3.54
N PRO A 291 29.68 35.10 4.28
CA PRO A 291 30.27 34.81 5.58
C PRO A 291 29.18 34.33 6.56
N LEU A 292 29.51 33.33 7.39
CA LEU A 292 28.65 32.65 8.38
C LEU A 292 27.47 31.84 7.78
N LEU A 293 26.80 32.35 6.75
CA LEU A 293 25.66 31.71 6.09
C LEU A 293 26.04 30.61 5.10
N SER A 294 27.31 30.54 4.67
CA SER A 294 27.79 29.47 3.77
C SER A 294 27.64 28.06 4.32
N HIS A 295 27.58 27.91 5.65
CA HIS A 295 27.38 26.61 6.31
C HIS A 295 25.89 26.20 6.39
N LEU A 296 24.97 27.17 6.26
CA LEU A 296 23.53 26.94 6.32
C LEU A 296 22.95 26.77 4.91
N ASN A 297 22.91 25.53 4.43
CA ASN A 297 22.32 25.18 3.14
C ASN A 297 20.90 24.62 3.32
N ALA A 298 19.89 25.48 3.15
CA ALA A 298 18.48 25.10 3.30
C ALA A 298 18.05 23.94 2.37
N LYS A 299 18.59 23.89 1.13
CA LYS A 299 18.32 22.78 0.21
C LYS A 299 18.83 21.46 0.78
N ARG A 300 20.06 21.45 1.30
CA ARG A 300 20.64 20.25 1.92
C ARG A 300 19.83 19.80 3.15
N ALA A 301 19.38 20.74 3.97
CA ALA A 301 18.52 20.43 5.12
C ALA A 301 17.20 19.77 4.68
N PHE A 302 16.53 20.34 3.67
CA PHE A 302 15.31 19.76 3.08
C PHE A 302 15.53 18.35 2.54
N ASP A 303 16.61 18.13 1.78
CA ASP A 303 16.95 16.81 1.23
C ASP A 303 17.22 15.78 2.34
N VAL A 304 17.94 16.17 3.41
CA VAL A 304 18.20 15.31 4.57
C VAL A 304 16.90 14.92 5.27
N VAL A 305 15.98 15.88 5.50
CA VAL A 305 14.69 15.62 6.13
C VAL A 305 13.85 14.66 5.29
N ASN A 306 13.76 14.87 3.97
CA ASN A 306 13.03 13.96 3.08
C ASN A 306 13.60 12.55 3.10
N VAL A 307 14.92 12.41 3.01
CA VAL A 307 15.57 11.10 3.07
C VAL A 307 15.35 10.43 4.43
N ALA A 308 15.41 11.18 5.53
CA ALA A 308 15.13 10.66 6.86
C ALA A 308 13.69 10.15 6.98
N LEU A 309 12.72 10.91 6.44
CA LEU A 309 11.30 10.55 6.45
C LEU A 309 11.03 9.27 5.65
N VAL A 310 11.57 9.18 4.43
CA VAL A 310 11.43 7.98 3.57
C VAL A 310 12.10 6.76 4.21
N ARG A 311 13.30 6.91 4.77
CA ARG A 311 13.99 5.82 5.48
C ARG A 311 13.24 5.40 6.74
N GLY A 312 12.67 6.36 7.47
CA GLY A 312 11.81 6.12 8.62
C GLY A 312 10.60 5.27 8.24
N ALA A 313 9.86 5.68 7.20
CA ALA A 313 8.74 4.92 6.66
C ALA A 313 9.14 3.49 6.25
N GLY A 314 10.29 3.33 5.58
CA GLY A 314 10.82 2.01 5.20
C GLY A 314 11.26 1.14 6.39
N ARG A 315 11.63 1.73 7.53
CA ARG A 315 11.88 0.97 8.78
C ARG A 315 10.58 0.52 9.42
N VAL A 316 9.60 1.42 9.54
CA VAL A 316 8.27 1.12 10.09
C VAL A 316 7.58 0.02 9.28
N SER A 317 7.60 0.13 7.94
CA SER A 317 7.01 -0.88 7.05
C SER A 317 7.64 -2.27 7.25
N ARG A 318 8.98 -2.36 7.35
CA ARG A 318 9.66 -3.64 7.59
C ARG A 318 9.42 -4.21 9.00
N PHE A 319 9.11 -3.35 9.96
CA PHE A 319 8.76 -3.77 11.31
C PHE A 319 7.32 -4.31 11.38
N LEU A 320 6.37 -3.61 10.78
CA LEU A 320 4.95 -3.98 10.81
C LEU A 320 4.60 -5.12 9.84
N PHE A 321 5.25 -5.19 8.68
CA PHE A 321 4.91 -6.16 7.64
C PHE A 321 6.02 -7.18 7.46
N SER A 322 5.64 -8.46 7.51
CA SER A 322 6.50 -9.58 7.16
C SER A 322 5.95 -10.29 5.93
N ARG A 323 6.83 -10.62 4.96
CA ARG A 323 6.49 -11.49 3.82
C ARG A 323 6.51 -12.98 4.17
N ARG A 324 6.90 -13.33 5.40
CA ARG A 324 7.04 -14.74 5.83
C ARG A 324 5.70 -15.26 6.35
N LEU A 325 5.15 -16.28 5.69
CA LEU A 325 3.89 -16.92 6.07
C LEU A 325 3.88 -17.36 7.54
N GLN A 326 4.97 -17.95 8.05
CA GLN A 326 5.03 -18.37 9.46
C GLN A 326 4.84 -17.20 10.44
N ALA A 327 5.39 -16.01 10.14
CA ALA A 327 5.22 -14.84 11.00
C ALA A 327 3.78 -14.31 10.95
N GLN A 328 3.16 -14.35 9.76
CA GLN A 328 1.77 -13.97 9.56
C GLN A 328 0.83 -14.93 10.30
N LEU A 329 1.05 -16.25 10.20
CA LEU A 329 0.26 -17.26 10.91
C LEU A 329 0.40 -17.14 12.43
N VAL A 330 1.61 -16.91 12.95
CA VAL A 330 1.81 -16.66 14.39
C VAL A 330 1.03 -15.43 14.83
N LEU A 331 1.05 -14.34 14.06
CA LEU A 331 0.25 -13.15 14.37
C LEU A 331 -1.25 -13.45 14.37
N VAL A 332 -1.75 -14.18 13.36
CA VAL A 332 -3.17 -14.58 13.28
C VAL A 332 -3.58 -15.41 14.49
N VAL A 333 -2.76 -16.40 14.89
CA VAL A 333 -3.03 -17.24 16.08
C VAL A 333 -3.00 -16.40 17.35
N LEU A 334 -2.01 -15.50 17.51
CA LEU A 334 -1.93 -14.61 18.68
C LEU A 334 -3.12 -13.66 18.77
N VAL A 335 -3.57 -13.09 17.65
CA VAL A 335 -4.76 -12.23 17.60
C VAL A 335 -6.02 -13.05 17.89
N ALA A 336 -6.16 -14.25 17.31
CA ALA A 336 -7.28 -15.13 17.60
C ALA A 336 -7.34 -15.52 19.08
N MET A 337 -6.19 -15.83 19.70
CA MET A 337 -6.08 -16.08 21.13
C MET A 337 -6.47 -14.83 21.94
N ALA A 338 -5.96 -13.65 21.59
CA ALA A 338 -6.29 -12.41 22.29
C ALA A 338 -7.79 -12.09 22.21
N VAL A 339 -8.41 -12.28 21.05
CA VAL A 339 -9.86 -12.10 20.85
C VAL A 339 -10.65 -13.16 21.64
N ALA A 340 -10.21 -14.42 21.60
CA ALA A 340 -10.84 -15.49 22.38
C ALA A 340 -10.73 -15.26 23.89
N LEU A 341 -9.75 -14.47 24.36
CA LEU A 341 -9.61 -14.07 25.76
C LEU A 341 -10.51 -12.89 26.16
N LEU A 342 -11.06 -12.12 25.22
CA LEU A 342 -11.89 -10.94 25.54
C LEU A 342 -13.13 -11.28 26.40
N PRO A 343 -13.90 -12.35 26.11
CA PRO A 343 -15.04 -12.72 26.96
C PRO A 343 -14.63 -13.09 28.39
N PHE A 344 -13.40 -13.60 28.59
CA PHE A 344 -12.88 -13.96 29.91
C PHE A 344 -12.47 -12.74 30.76
N ALA A 345 -12.34 -11.55 30.16
CA ALA A 345 -12.02 -10.34 30.90
C ALA A 345 -13.19 -9.80 31.74
N GLY A 346 -14.43 -10.23 31.48
CA GLY A 346 -15.64 -9.71 32.11
C GLY A 346 -16.61 -10.76 32.67
N GLY A 347 -16.25 -12.05 32.69
CA GLY A 347 -17.16 -13.13 33.08
C GLY A 347 -16.55 -14.16 34.04
N ASP A 348 -17.42 -15.02 34.58
CA ASP A 348 -17.04 -16.12 35.46
C ASP A 348 -16.34 -17.26 34.71
N TRP A 349 -15.21 -17.68 35.27
CA TRP A 349 -14.29 -18.68 34.74
C TRP A 349 -14.72 -20.13 35.02
N SER A 350 -15.75 -20.32 35.85
CA SER A 350 -16.16 -21.64 36.32
C SER A 350 -16.90 -22.43 35.23
N GLY A 351 -16.75 -23.75 35.27
CA GLY A 351 -17.64 -24.66 34.56
C GLY A 351 -19.09 -24.42 34.96
N GLY A 352 -20.01 -24.68 34.03
CA GLY A 352 -21.43 -24.61 34.32
C GLY A 352 -21.90 -25.77 35.20
N GLU A 353 -23.17 -25.72 35.61
CA GLU A 353 -23.75 -26.65 36.58
C GLU A 353 -24.17 -28.01 35.99
N ARG A 354 -24.00 -28.21 34.67
CA ARG A 354 -24.45 -29.43 34.00
C ARG A 354 -23.58 -30.63 34.43
N PRO A 355 -24.19 -31.75 34.86
CA PRO A 355 -23.44 -32.93 35.27
C PRO A 355 -22.61 -33.48 34.10
N LEU A 356 -21.39 -33.91 34.41
CA LEU A 356 -20.49 -34.51 33.43
C LEU A 356 -20.98 -35.91 33.06
N THR A 357 -20.86 -36.26 31.78
CA THR A 357 -21.08 -37.62 31.32
C THR A 357 -19.98 -38.55 31.85
N PRO A 358 -20.31 -39.77 32.31
CA PRO A 358 -19.31 -40.72 32.77
C PRO A 358 -18.33 -41.06 31.64
N LEU A 359 -17.05 -41.20 31.99
CA LEU A 359 -15.99 -41.51 31.03
C LEU A 359 -16.02 -43.02 30.68
N ASP A 360 -16.31 -43.34 29.43
CA ASP A 360 -16.13 -44.69 28.89
C ASP A 360 -14.63 -44.95 28.63
N PRO A 361 -14.02 -46.00 29.23
CA PRO A 361 -12.60 -46.31 29.05
C PRO A 361 -12.20 -46.58 27.59
N LEU A 362 -13.07 -47.20 26.79
CA LEU A 362 -12.81 -47.50 25.38
C LEU A 362 -12.82 -46.21 24.55
N PHE A 363 -13.76 -45.31 24.83
CA PHE A 363 -13.82 -44.00 24.19
C PHE A 363 -12.61 -43.13 24.57
N ALA A 364 -12.17 -43.18 25.84
CA ALA A 364 -10.96 -42.51 26.28
C ALA A 364 -9.71 -43.04 25.54
N LEU A 365 -9.58 -44.37 25.41
CA LEU A 365 -8.47 -44.99 24.67
C LEU A 365 -8.45 -44.57 23.20
N LEU A 366 -9.61 -44.49 22.55
CA LEU A 366 -9.76 -44.03 21.18
C LEU A 366 -9.20 -42.60 21.02
N TRP A 367 -9.54 -41.68 21.93
CA TRP A 367 -9.04 -40.30 21.90
C TRP A 367 -7.55 -40.19 22.25
N VAL A 368 -7.02 -41.04 23.14
CA VAL A 368 -5.58 -41.13 23.40
C VAL A 368 -4.83 -41.54 22.13
N ALA A 369 -5.35 -42.53 21.39
CA ALA A 369 -4.79 -42.92 20.10
C ALA A 369 -4.85 -41.77 19.08
N GLY A 370 -5.97 -41.06 18.99
CA GLY A 370 -6.12 -39.90 18.10
C GLY A 370 -5.17 -38.75 18.44
N ALA A 371 -4.98 -38.46 19.73
CA ALA A 371 -4.03 -37.45 20.20
C ALA A 371 -2.58 -37.85 19.88
N ALA A 372 -2.22 -39.13 20.09
CA ALA A 372 -0.91 -39.65 19.72
C ALA A 372 -0.67 -39.55 18.20
N CYS A 373 -1.68 -39.86 17.40
CA CYS A 373 -1.68 -39.66 15.95
C CYS A 373 -1.46 -38.20 15.55
N ALA A 374 -2.22 -37.25 16.11
CA ALA A 374 -2.08 -35.82 15.81
C ALA A 374 -0.70 -35.26 16.21
N ILE A 375 -0.21 -35.60 17.41
CA ILE A 375 1.12 -35.18 17.89
C ILE A 375 2.22 -35.81 17.02
N GLY A 376 2.09 -37.09 16.70
CA GLY A 376 3.01 -37.80 15.81
C GLY A 376 3.04 -37.19 14.41
N ALA A 377 1.89 -36.82 13.84
CA ALA A 377 1.81 -36.13 12.56
C ALA A 377 2.57 -34.80 12.59
N ALA A 378 2.37 -33.98 13.62
CA ALA A 378 3.07 -32.70 13.78
C ALA A 378 4.59 -32.86 13.94
N PHE A 379 5.04 -33.91 14.64
CA PHE A 379 6.47 -34.20 14.83
C PHE A 379 7.13 -34.70 13.54
N GLN A 380 6.42 -35.56 12.79
CA GLN A 380 6.95 -36.21 11.58
C GLN A 380 6.84 -35.35 10.32
N ALA A 381 5.95 -34.34 10.28
CA ALA A 381 5.64 -33.55 9.09
C ALA A 381 6.86 -32.92 8.39
N LYS A 382 7.93 -32.63 9.14
CA LYS A 382 9.13 -31.99 8.58
C LYS A 382 9.94 -32.92 7.68
N PHE A 383 10.19 -34.15 8.14
CA PHE A 383 11.14 -35.08 7.50
C PHE A 383 10.46 -36.33 6.95
N HIS A 384 9.45 -36.86 7.65
CA HIS A 384 8.74 -38.10 7.29
C HIS A 384 7.30 -37.80 6.88
N ARG A 385 7.13 -37.12 5.74
CA ARG A 385 5.80 -36.65 5.26
C ARG A 385 4.79 -37.76 5.05
N LEU A 386 5.24 -38.93 4.57
CA LEU A 386 4.37 -40.11 4.43
C LEU A 386 3.86 -40.57 5.80
N ALA A 387 4.75 -40.69 6.80
CA ALA A 387 4.37 -41.05 8.16
C ALA A 387 3.42 -39.99 8.76
N ALA A 388 3.69 -38.70 8.53
CA ALA A 388 2.81 -37.64 8.99
C ALA A 388 1.41 -37.72 8.38
N LEU A 389 1.31 -38.06 7.10
CA LEU A 389 0.02 -38.25 6.42
C LEU A 389 -0.74 -39.46 6.95
N ILE A 390 -0.06 -40.60 7.16
CA ILE A 390 -0.67 -41.80 7.79
C ILE A 390 -1.19 -41.46 9.18
N MET A 391 -0.40 -40.74 9.99
CA MET A 391 -0.78 -40.33 11.33
C MET A 391 -1.93 -39.31 11.32
N THR A 392 -2.00 -38.44 10.31
CA THR A 392 -3.16 -37.55 10.10
C THR A 392 -4.42 -38.36 9.79
N GLY A 393 -4.31 -39.37 8.92
CA GLY A 393 -5.40 -40.31 8.63
C GLY A 393 -5.87 -41.10 9.85
N GLY A 394 -4.94 -41.48 10.74
CA GLY A 394 -5.27 -42.10 12.04
C GLY A 394 -6.11 -41.18 12.93
N ALA A 395 -5.76 -39.88 13.00
CA ALA A 395 -6.56 -38.89 13.73
C ALA A 395 -7.94 -38.66 13.06
N GLY A 396 -8.00 -38.67 11.72
CA GLY A 396 -9.25 -38.61 10.96
C GLY A 396 -10.16 -39.80 11.22
N LEU A 397 -9.61 -41.02 11.32
CA LEU A 397 -10.35 -42.23 11.66
C LEU A 397 -10.93 -42.16 13.08
N VAL A 398 -10.15 -41.67 14.06
CA VAL A 398 -10.64 -41.43 15.42
C VAL A 398 -11.79 -40.42 15.44
N THR A 399 -11.71 -39.38 14.61
CA THR A 399 -12.79 -38.39 14.45
C THR A 399 -14.05 -39.04 13.85
N CYS A 400 -13.90 -39.87 12.81
CA CYS A 400 -14.98 -40.65 12.21
C CYS A 400 -15.65 -41.58 13.23
N LEU A 401 -14.87 -42.33 13.99
CA LEU A 401 -15.38 -43.23 15.04
C LEU A 401 -16.08 -42.45 16.16
N THR A 402 -15.61 -41.23 16.46
CA THR A 402 -16.27 -40.33 17.41
C THR A 402 -17.65 -39.88 16.92
N PHE A 403 -17.79 -39.53 15.64
CA PHE A 403 -19.11 -39.22 15.06
C PHE A 403 -20.06 -40.42 15.11
N ALA A 404 -19.56 -41.61 14.78
CA ALA A 404 -20.35 -42.83 14.90
C ALA A 404 -20.78 -43.10 16.36
N TRP A 405 -19.88 -42.87 17.33
CA TRP A 405 -20.15 -43.02 18.76
C TRP A 405 -21.24 -42.06 19.25
N PHE A 406 -21.27 -40.83 18.74
CA PHE A 406 -22.32 -39.85 19.03
C PHE A 406 -23.56 -39.98 18.13
N SER A 407 -23.74 -41.12 17.46
CA SER A 407 -24.91 -41.40 16.60
C SER A 407 -25.09 -40.39 15.45
N ALA A 408 -23.97 -39.91 14.89
CA ALA A 408 -23.93 -39.06 13.69
C ALA A 408 -23.39 -39.84 12.47
N PRO A 409 -24.15 -40.81 11.92
CA PRO A 409 -23.67 -41.71 10.87
C PRO A 409 -23.37 -41.01 9.54
N ASP A 410 -24.11 -39.96 9.16
CA ASP A 410 -23.84 -39.17 7.95
C ASP A 410 -22.48 -38.47 8.03
N LEU A 411 -22.17 -37.87 9.19
CA LEU A 411 -20.88 -37.23 9.45
C LEU A 411 -19.74 -38.26 9.47
N ALA A 412 -19.97 -39.45 10.02
CA ALA A 412 -18.98 -40.52 9.99
C ALA A 412 -18.66 -40.99 8.56
N LEU A 413 -19.70 -41.24 7.74
CA LEU A 413 -19.54 -41.69 6.34
C LEU A 413 -18.85 -40.63 5.47
N THR A 414 -19.27 -39.37 5.59
CA THR A 414 -18.62 -38.24 4.91
C THR A 414 -17.16 -38.08 5.33
N GLN A 415 -16.88 -38.07 6.64
CA GLN A 415 -15.51 -37.93 7.15
C GLN A 415 -14.60 -39.05 6.64
N LEU A 416 -15.06 -40.29 6.67
CA LEU A 416 -14.30 -41.43 6.17
C LEU A 416 -13.99 -41.29 4.67
N ALA A 417 -14.99 -40.95 3.87
CA ALA A 417 -14.84 -40.80 2.42
C ALA A 417 -13.91 -39.63 2.07
N VAL A 418 -14.06 -38.49 2.74
CA VAL A 418 -13.19 -37.31 2.56
C VAL A 418 -11.75 -37.63 2.97
N GLU A 419 -11.55 -38.36 4.07
CA GLU A 419 -10.21 -38.75 4.53
C GLU A 419 -9.49 -39.60 3.48
N VAL A 420 -10.17 -40.62 2.93
CA VAL A 420 -9.61 -41.47 1.87
C VAL A 420 -9.25 -40.66 0.63
N VAL A 421 -10.15 -39.80 0.15
CA VAL A 421 -9.89 -38.96 -1.03
C VAL A 421 -8.72 -38.01 -0.77
N THR A 422 -8.70 -37.35 0.39
CA THR A 422 -7.68 -36.36 0.74
C THR A 422 -6.30 -37.01 0.90
N VAL A 423 -6.21 -38.15 1.59
CA VAL A 423 -4.97 -38.91 1.72
C VAL A 423 -4.43 -39.28 0.35
N VAL A 424 -5.26 -39.80 -0.55
CA VAL A 424 -4.79 -40.19 -1.88
C VAL A 424 -4.34 -38.98 -2.71
N LEU A 425 -5.11 -37.90 -2.73
CA LEU A 425 -4.73 -36.69 -3.48
C LEU A 425 -3.44 -36.07 -2.94
N ILE A 426 -3.26 -36.03 -1.61
CA ILE A 426 -2.02 -35.55 -0.98
C ILE A 426 -0.85 -36.49 -1.30
N LEU A 427 -1.03 -37.82 -1.24
CA LEU A 427 0.01 -38.79 -1.61
C LEU A 427 0.51 -38.57 -3.04
N LEU A 428 -0.40 -38.36 -3.99
CA LEU A 428 -0.07 -38.04 -5.38
C LEU A 428 0.72 -36.72 -5.50
N GLY A 429 0.37 -35.72 -4.69
CA GLY A 429 1.08 -34.45 -4.61
C GLY A 429 2.47 -34.54 -3.94
N LEU A 430 2.62 -35.38 -2.91
CA LEU A 430 3.85 -35.52 -2.12
C LEU A 430 5.06 -35.94 -2.97
N ARG A 431 4.83 -36.71 -4.05
CA ARG A 431 5.89 -37.11 -5.01
C ARG A 431 6.66 -35.90 -5.56
N TRP A 432 5.98 -34.77 -5.78
CA TRP A 432 6.53 -33.59 -6.42
C TRP A 432 7.28 -32.66 -5.47
N LEU A 433 7.29 -32.99 -4.18
CA LEU A 433 7.98 -32.19 -3.19
C LEU A 433 9.39 -32.74 -2.94
N PRO A 434 10.40 -31.87 -2.89
CA PRO A 434 11.77 -32.31 -2.67
C PRO A 434 11.94 -32.92 -1.28
N ARG A 435 12.75 -33.98 -1.23
CA ARG A 435 13.17 -34.61 0.03
C ARG A 435 14.05 -33.63 0.78
N ARG A 436 13.75 -33.37 2.06
CA ARG A 436 14.63 -32.59 2.91
C ARG A 436 15.75 -33.50 3.40
N LEU A 437 17.00 -33.18 3.09
CA LEU A 437 18.18 -33.91 3.55
C LEU A 437 18.51 -33.52 5.00
N GLU A 438 18.80 -34.51 5.84
CA GLU A 438 19.15 -34.32 7.26
C GLU A 438 20.47 -33.55 7.47
N LEU A 439 21.30 -33.38 6.43
CA LEU A 439 22.56 -32.62 6.50
C LEU A 439 22.36 -31.12 6.87
N GLU A 440 21.16 -30.55 6.71
CA GLU A 440 20.84 -29.20 7.21
C GLU A 440 20.67 -29.15 8.74
N GLU A 441 20.56 -30.29 9.42
CA GLU A 441 20.30 -30.42 10.86
C GLU A 441 21.46 -29.88 11.72
N PHE A 442 22.71 -29.96 11.22
CA PHE A 442 23.88 -29.36 11.86
C PHE A 442 23.83 -27.82 11.90
N ARG A 443 23.24 -27.15 10.89
CA ARG A 443 23.00 -25.69 10.91
C ARG A 443 21.81 -25.30 11.81
N LEU A 444 20.93 -26.24 12.13
CA LEU A 444 19.64 -26.01 12.79
C LEU A 444 19.68 -26.16 14.32
N GLN A 445 20.80 -26.58 14.90
CA GLN A 445 21.02 -26.61 16.35
C GLN A 445 21.42 -25.24 16.94
N THR A 446 21.17 -24.14 16.23
CA THR A 446 21.38 -22.80 16.79
C THR A 446 20.36 -22.54 17.92
N LEU A 447 20.78 -21.88 19.00
CA LEU A 447 19.90 -21.41 20.09
C LEU A 447 18.62 -20.72 19.58
N ARG A 448 18.73 -19.97 18.48
CA ARG A 448 17.59 -19.30 17.82
C ARG A 448 16.52 -20.26 17.28
N ALA A 449 16.90 -21.43 16.76
CA ALA A 449 15.96 -22.42 16.26
C ALA A 449 15.21 -23.09 17.42
N ARG A 450 15.93 -23.40 18.50
CA ARG A 450 15.32 -23.92 19.73
C ARG A 450 14.33 -22.92 20.32
N ALA A 451 14.71 -21.65 20.45
CA ALA A 451 13.82 -20.60 20.94
C ALA A 451 12.55 -20.41 20.08
N ARG A 452 12.66 -20.53 18.75
CA ARG A 452 11.47 -20.49 17.88
C ARG A 452 10.56 -21.70 18.10
N ARG A 453 11.13 -22.90 18.20
CA ARG A 453 10.35 -24.13 18.41
C ARG A 453 9.67 -24.14 19.78
N THR A 454 10.35 -23.67 20.83
CA THR A 454 9.75 -23.54 22.15
C THR A 454 8.64 -22.50 22.15
N ARG A 455 8.82 -21.33 21.51
CA ARG A 455 7.75 -20.34 21.33
C ARG A 455 6.53 -20.93 20.61
N ASP A 456 6.75 -21.61 19.48
CA ASP A 456 5.64 -22.16 18.69
C ASP A 456 4.91 -23.26 19.47
N LEU A 457 5.64 -24.06 20.26
CA LEU A 457 5.05 -25.03 21.18
C LEU A 457 4.25 -24.36 22.30
N THR A 458 4.75 -23.29 22.94
CA THR A 458 4.02 -22.59 24.01
C THR A 458 2.76 -21.93 23.47
N ILE A 459 2.80 -21.36 22.26
CA ILE A 459 1.62 -20.81 21.60
C ILE A 459 0.61 -21.92 21.30
N ALA A 460 1.06 -23.05 20.73
CA ALA A 460 0.17 -24.17 20.41
C ALA A 460 -0.49 -24.77 21.67
N LEU A 461 0.27 -24.96 22.75
CA LEU A 461 -0.26 -25.41 24.03
C LEU A 461 -1.24 -24.40 24.63
N GLY A 462 -0.89 -23.11 24.63
CA GLY A 462 -1.78 -22.05 25.12
C GLY A 462 -3.09 -21.99 24.34
N ALA A 463 -3.03 -22.06 23.01
CA ALA A 463 -4.21 -22.09 22.15
C ALA A 463 -5.06 -23.35 22.38
N GLY A 464 -4.43 -24.53 22.47
CA GLY A 464 -5.12 -25.80 22.68
C GLY A 464 -5.79 -25.89 24.06
N VAL A 465 -5.08 -25.52 25.12
CA VAL A 465 -5.62 -25.48 26.49
C VAL A 465 -6.72 -24.43 26.59
N GLY A 466 -6.54 -23.25 25.99
CA GLY A 466 -7.55 -22.20 25.97
C GLY A 466 -8.83 -22.64 25.25
N LEU A 467 -8.71 -23.28 24.09
CA LEU A 467 -9.86 -23.83 23.37
C LEU A 467 -10.54 -24.95 24.17
N THR A 468 -9.76 -25.81 24.83
CA THR A 468 -10.31 -26.88 25.70
C THR A 468 -11.12 -26.28 26.85
N ALA A 469 -10.59 -25.25 27.52
CA ALA A 469 -11.28 -24.55 28.60
C ALA A 469 -12.57 -23.86 28.11
N LEU A 470 -12.53 -23.24 26.93
CA LEU A 470 -13.70 -22.61 26.31
C LEU A 470 -14.79 -23.64 25.98
N VAL A 471 -14.42 -24.74 25.32
CA VAL A 471 -15.37 -25.83 24.99
C VAL A 471 -15.95 -26.43 26.27
N TYR A 472 -15.12 -26.69 27.28
CA TYR A 472 -15.58 -27.16 28.59
C TYR A 472 -16.59 -26.20 29.23
N ALA A 473 -16.30 -24.91 29.26
CA ALA A 473 -17.19 -23.90 29.83
C ALA A 473 -18.52 -23.78 29.08
N VAL A 474 -18.52 -23.91 27.74
CA VAL A 474 -19.74 -23.87 26.92
C VAL A 474 -20.57 -25.14 27.10
N MET A 475 -19.94 -26.32 27.07
CA MET A 475 -20.66 -27.60 27.13
C MET A 475 -21.22 -27.94 28.52
N THR A 476 -20.64 -27.38 29.59
CA THR A 476 -21.12 -27.56 30.97
C THR A 476 -22.24 -26.60 31.35
N ARG A 477 -22.62 -25.66 30.48
CA ARG A 477 -23.74 -24.74 30.71
C ARG A 477 -25.07 -25.33 30.18
N PRO A 478 -26.22 -24.88 30.72
CA PRO A 478 -27.52 -25.24 30.18
C PRO A 478 -27.61 -24.87 28.70
N ALA A 479 -28.11 -25.78 27.88
CA ALA A 479 -28.37 -25.48 26.47
C ALA A 479 -29.51 -24.45 26.37
N MET A 480 -29.30 -23.38 25.61
CA MET A 480 -30.40 -22.45 25.31
C MET A 480 -31.42 -23.13 24.39
N PRO A 481 -32.73 -22.85 24.52
CA PRO A 481 -33.74 -23.34 23.59
C PRO A 481 -33.35 -22.93 22.16
N GLY A 482 -33.11 -23.92 21.31
CA GLY A 482 -32.68 -23.71 19.92
C GLY A 482 -33.65 -24.34 18.92
N VAL A 483 -33.31 -24.25 17.65
CA VAL A 483 -34.13 -24.77 16.53
C VAL A 483 -34.13 -26.30 16.41
N ALA A 484 -33.33 -27.02 17.21
CA ALA A 484 -33.17 -28.47 17.09
C ALA A 484 -34.50 -29.23 17.27
N SER A 485 -35.32 -28.84 18.25
CA SER A 485 -36.63 -29.48 18.47
C SER A 485 -37.58 -29.25 17.30
N PHE A 486 -37.58 -28.05 16.72
CA PHE A 486 -38.34 -27.74 15.51
C PHE A 486 -37.90 -28.61 14.33
N LEU A 487 -36.59 -28.71 14.08
CA LEU A 487 -36.05 -29.48 12.95
C LEU A 487 -36.41 -30.97 13.07
N VAL A 488 -36.22 -31.57 14.26
CA VAL A 488 -36.56 -32.98 14.49
C VAL A 488 -38.06 -33.24 14.32
N ALA A 489 -38.91 -32.35 14.83
CA ALA A 489 -40.36 -32.52 14.74
C ALA A 489 -40.90 -32.35 13.30
N ASN A 490 -40.28 -31.47 12.49
CA ASN A 490 -40.81 -31.09 11.18
C ASN A 490 -40.08 -31.72 9.99
N SER A 491 -38.99 -32.48 10.19
CA SER A 491 -38.26 -33.09 9.06
C SER A 491 -39.11 -34.02 8.20
N LEU A 492 -39.99 -34.83 8.81
CA LEU A 492 -40.87 -35.72 8.05
C LEU A 492 -42.10 -34.99 7.53
N GLU A 493 -42.75 -34.17 8.37
CA GLU A 493 -44.02 -33.52 8.00
C GLU A 493 -43.86 -32.39 6.97
N GLN A 494 -42.77 -31.61 7.05
CA GLN A 494 -42.53 -30.47 6.14
C GLN A 494 -41.48 -30.76 5.08
N GLY A 495 -40.48 -31.59 5.40
CA GLY A 495 -39.35 -31.85 4.51
C GLY A 495 -39.33 -33.25 3.89
N GLY A 496 -40.38 -34.07 4.09
CA GLY A 496 -40.58 -35.32 3.36
C GLY A 496 -39.72 -36.52 3.78
N GLY A 497 -38.75 -36.31 4.67
CA GLY A 497 -37.67 -37.26 4.89
C GLY A 497 -37.48 -37.66 6.35
N ARG A 498 -37.16 -38.94 6.56
CA ARG A 498 -36.80 -39.47 7.89
C ARG A 498 -35.36 -39.16 8.30
N ASN A 499 -34.48 -38.90 7.34
CA ASN A 499 -33.10 -38.50 7.66
C ASN A 499 -33.05 -37.00 7.97
N VAL A 500 -33.18 -36.65 9.24
CA VAL A 500 -33.15 -35.26 9.74
C VAL A 500 -31.94 -34.49 9.22
N VAL A 501 -30.75 -35.10 9.17
CA VAL A 501 -29.53 -34.43 8.70
C VAL A 501 -29.63 -34.11 7.22
N ASN A 502 -30.02 -35.08 6.39
CA ASN A 502 -30.15 -34.84 4.94
C ASN A 502 -31.24 -33.81 4.64
N VAL A 503 -32.41 -33.91 5.31
CA VAL A 503 -33.49 -32.91 5.14
C VAL A 503 -33.02 -31.51 5.52
N ILE A 504 -32.23 -31.34 6.58
CA ILE A 504 -31.63 -30.05 6.90
C ILE A 504 -30.75 -29.56 5.74
N LEU A 505 -29.90 -30.41 5.19
CA LEU A 505 -28.93 -30.03 4.16
C LEU A 505 -29.57 -29.73 2.81
N VAL A 506 -30.64 -30.43 2.42
CA VAL A 506 -31.22 -30.31 1.07
C VAL A 506 -32.49 -29.48 1.00
N ASP A 507 -33.17 -29.27 2.13
CA ASP A 507 -34.44 -28.54 2.21
C ASP A 507 -34.32 -27.33 3.16
N PHE A 508 -34.41 -27.53 4.48
CA PHE A 508 -34.43 -26.40 5.45
C PHE A 508 -33.25 -25.43 5.32
N ARG A 509 -32.07 -25.95 4.98
CA ARG A 509 -30.83 -25.19 4.72
C ARG A 509 -30.19 -25.58 3.39
N GLY A 510 -31.01 -25.91 2.39
CA GLY A 510 -30.57 -26.20 1.02
C GLY A 510 -29.61 -25.16 0.42
N PHE A 511 -29.78 -23.89 0.81
CA PHE A 511 -28.94 -22.80 0.34
C PHE A 511 -27.49 -22.90 0.82
N ASP A 512 -27.25 -23.39 2.04
CA ASP A 512 -25.90 -23.61 2.57
C ASP A 512 -25.19 -24.68 1.73
N THR A 513 -25.87 -25.79 1.44
CA THR A 513 -25.32 -26.87 0.60
C THR A 513 -25.10 -26.43 -0.85
N LEU A 514 -25.97 -25.61 -1.43
CA LEU A 514 -25.74 -25.00 -2.75
C LEU A 514 -24.46 -24.14 -2.76
N GLY A 515 -24.23 -23.38 -1.68
CA GLY A 515 -23.00 -22.61 -1.47
C GLY A 515 -21.77 -23.52 -1.36
N GLU A 516 -21.83 -24.57 -0.55
CA GLU A 516 -20.74 -25.53 -0.35
C GLU A 516 -20.32 -26.22 -1.65
N ILE A 517 -21.27 -26.74 -2.45
CA ILE A 517 -20.94 -27.38 -3.72
C ILE A 517 -20.36 -26.38 -4.73
N THR A 518 -20.82 -25.13 -4.69
CA THR A 518 -20.24 -24.06 -5.51
C THR A 518 -18.78 -23.82 -5.11
N VAL A 519 -18.47 -23.78 -3.81
CA VAL A 519 -17.09 -23.66 -3.31
C VAL A 519 -16.24 -24.85 -3.75
N VAL A 520 -16.74 -26.08 -3.64
CA VAL A 520 -16.03 -27.28 -4.12
C VAL A 520 -15.71 -27.20 -5.62
N GLY A 521 -16.67 -26.73 -6.43
CA GLY A 521 -16.46 -26.49 -7.86
C GLY A 521 -15.37 -25.43 -8.13
N ILE A 522 -15.41 -24.30 -7.41
CA ILE A 522 -14.41 -23.23 -7.51
C ILE A 522 -13.02 -23.75 -7.11
N VAL A 523 -12.92 -24.52 -6.03
CA VAL A 523 -11.66 -25.13 -5.58
C VAL A 523 -11.09 -26.05 -6.66
N ALA A 524 -11.91 -26.94 -7.24
CA ALA A 524 -11.45 -27.84 -8.28
C ALA A 524 -10.94 -27.11 -9.53
N LEU A 525 -11.67 -26.08 -9.97
CA LEU A 525 -11.24 -25.22 -11.09
C LEU A 525 -9.94 -24.47 -10.77
N THR A 526 -9.79 -23.99 -9.53
CA THR A 526 -8.58 -23.28 -9.06
C THR A 526 -7.38 -24.21 -9.00
N VAL A 527 -7.55 -25.41 -8.44
CA VAL A 527 -6.51 -26.46 -8.41
C VAL A 527 -6.05 -26.78 -9.83
N TYR A 528 -6.99 -27.02 -10.75
CA TYR A 528 -6.68 -27.23 -12.16
C TYR A 528 -5.92 -26.04 -12.77
N ALA A 529 -6.39 -24.81 -12.53
CA ALA A 529 -5.78 -23.59 -13.08
C ALA A 529 -4.36 -23.31 -12.54
N LEU A 530 -4.08 -23.66 -11.29
CA LEU A 530 -2.76 -23.55 -10.66
C LEU A 530 -1.83 -24.65 -11.17
N LEU A 531 -2.30 -25.90 -11.17
CA LEU A 531 -1.48 -27.05 -11.54
C LEU A 531 -1.22 -27.13 -13.05
N ARG A 532 -2.09 -26.60 -13.91
CA ARG A 532 -1.83 -26.60 -15.36
C ARG A 532 -0.52 -25.87 -15.73
N ARG A 533 -0.03 -24.94 -14.90
CA ARG A 533 1.24 -24.22 -15.10
C ARG A 533 2.31 -24.58 -14.06
N PHE A 534 2.06 -25.60 -13.23
CA PHE A 534 3.03 -26.06 -12.26
C PHE A 534 4.29 -26.59 -12.95
N ARG A 535 5.45 -26.26 -12.38
CA ARG A 535 6.76 -26.76 -12.78
C ARG A 535 7.38 -27.44 -11.57
N PRO A 536 7.56 -28.77 -11.58
CA PRO A 536 8.17 -29.48 -10.45
C PRO A 536 9.62 -29.06 -10.26
N ALA A 537 10.14 -29.23 -9.04
CA ALA A 537 11.55 -28.99 -8.75
C ALA A 537 12.42 -29.97 -9.57
N PRO A 538 13.58 -29.56 -10.11
CA PRO A 538 14.42 -30.41 -10.98
C PRO A 538 14.73 -31.79 -10.38
N GLU A 539 14.99 -31.84 -9.07
CA GLU A 539 15.28 -33.04 -8.30
C GLU A 539 14.11 -34.03 -8.18
N SER A 540 12.87 -33.59 -8.44
CA SER A 540 11.64 -34.41 -8.39
C SER A 540 11.16 -34.90 -9.77
N ILE A 541 11.84 -34.49 -10.85
CA ILE A 541 11.50 -34.88 -12.23
C ILE A 541 11.88 -36.34 -12.51
N ALA A 542 12.96 -36.80 -11.89
CA ALA A 542 13.45 -38.16 -11.99
C ALA A 542 12.36 -39.21 -11.65
N ALA A 543 12.33 -40.31 -12.40
CA ALA A 543 11.54 -41.48 -12.02
C ALA A 543 11.94 -41.99 -10.62
N PRO A 544 10.98 -42.45 -9.78
CA PRO A 544 11.29 -43.03 -8.47
C PRO A 544 12.29 -44.19 -8.57
N ARG A 545 13.08 -44.43 -7.51
CA ARG A 545 14.10 -45.51 -7.47
C ARG A 545 13.54 -46.88 -7.83
N ALA A 546 12.41 -47.27 -7.24
CA ALA A 546 11.75 -48.54 -7.55
C ALA A 546 11.42 -48.68 -9.06
N GLN A 547 10.94 -47.62 -9.70
CA GLN A 547 10.63 -47.66 -11.13
C GLN A 547 11.90 -47.69 -12.00
N ARG A 548 13.01 -47.13 -11.52
CA ARG A 548 14.32 -47.22 -12.20
C ARG A 548 14.91 -48.62 -12.08
N GLU A 549 14.83 -49.20 -10.89
CA GLU A 549 15.25 -50.57 -10.61
C GLU A 549 14.47 -51.58 -11.46
N ASP A 550 13.15 -51.40 -11.62
CA ASP A 550 12.32 -52.23 -12.52
C ASP A 550 12.76 -52.11 -13.99
N LEU A 551 13.06 -50.88 -14.45
CA LEU A 551 13.54 -50.63 -15.82
C LEU A 551 14.95 -51.22 -16.05
N GLU A 552 15.82 -51.14 -15.06
CA GLU A 552 17.17 -51.73 -15.08
C GLU A 552 17.12 -53.27 -15.01
N ALA A 553 16.13 -53.83 -14.32
CA ALA A 553 15.89 -55.27 -14.23
C ALA A 553 15.25 -55.88 -15.50
N GLY A 554 14.89 -55.05 -16.50
CA GLY A 554 14.27 -55.51 -17.74
C GLY A 554 12.83 -55.99 -17.59
N GLU A 555 12.14 -55.56 -16.53
CA GLU A 555 10.72 -55.89 -16.32
C GLU A 555 9.87 -55.32 -17.47
N PRO A 556 8.86 -56.08 -17.95
CA PRO A 556 8.06 -55.68 -19.09
C PRO A 556 7.23 -54.42 -18.77
N VAL A 557 7.49 -53.36 -19.53
CA VAL A 557 6.76 -52.09 -19.42
C VAL A 557 5.31 -52.26 -19.87
N THR A 558 4.37 -51.75 -19.06
CA THR A 558 2.94 -51.75 -19.40
C THR A 558 2.68 -50.81 -20.57
N THR A 559 2.07 -51.30 -21.65
CA THR A 559 1.67 -50.48 -22.80
C THR A 559 0.18 -50.09 -22.72
N LEU A 560 -0.24 -49.13 -23.54
CA LEU A 560 -1.64 -48.66 -23.61
C LEU A 560 -2.62 -49.75 -24.07
N ASP A 561 -2.13 -50.69 -24.88
CA ASP A 561 -2.88 -51.78 -25.48
C ASP A 561 -3.02 -52.96 -24.52
N ASP A 562 -2.22 -53.00 -23.45
CA ASP A 562 -2.32 -54.06 -22.45
C ASP A 562 -3.66 -53.97 -21.70
N PRO A 563 -4.41 -55.07 -21.61
CA PRO A 563 -5.68 -55.08 -20.89
C PRO A 563 -5.46 -54.88 -19.39
N LEU A 564 -4.34 -55.31 -18.82
CA LEU A 564 -3.98 -55.17 -17.39
C LEU A 564 -2.53 -54.69 -17.26
N PRO A 565 -2.19 -53.93 -16.21
CA PRO A 565 -0.79 -53.58 -15.93
C PRO A 565 0.05 -54.84 -15.70
N ARG A 566 1.29 -54.80 -16.18
CA ARG A 566 2.30 -55.86 -16.01
C ARG A 566 3.03 -55.68 -14.67
N GLY A 567 3.67 -56.74 -14.17
CA GLY A 567 4.38 -56.73 -12.89
C GLY A 567 3.47 -56.77 -11.66
N TYR A 568 3.95 -56.22 -10.54
CA TYR A 568 3.32 -56.32 -9.22
C TYR A 568 1.93 -55.66 -9.11
N LEU A 569 1.59 -54.72 -10.01
CA LEU A 569 0.29 -54.05 -10.04
C LEU A 569 -0.83 -54.89 -10.67
N LYS A 570 -0.51 -56.03 -11.32
CA LYS A 570 -1.50 -56.86 -12.01
C LYS A 570 -2.63 -57.35 -11.08
N ILE A 571 -2.28 -57.86 -9.89
CA ILE A 571 -3.26 -58.40 -8.92
C ILE A 571 -4.14 -57.27 -8.37
N PRO A 572 -3.59 -56.15 -7.83
CA PRO A 572 -4.37 -54.99 -7.45
C PRO A 572 -5.31 -54.50 -8.56
N ALA A 573 -4.88 -54.53 -9.83
CA ALA A 573 -5.68 -54.02 -10.95
C ALA A 573 -6.95 -54.83 -11.17
N VAL A 574 -6.85 -56.16 -11.08
CA VAL A 574 -8.01 -57.05 -11.20
C VAL A 574 -9.00 -56.78 -10.07
N LEU A 575 -8.51 -56.73 -8.83
CA LEU A 575 -9.37 -56.49 -7.65
C LEU A 575 -10.08 -55.14 -7.73
N VAL A 576 -9.34 -54.08 -8.05
CA VAL A 576 -9.87 -52.71 -8.14
C VAL A 576 -10.91 -52.58 -9.26
N ARG A 577 -10.72 -53.27 -10.39
CA ARG A 577 -11.71 -53.32 -11.48
C ARG A 577 -12.98 -54.06 -11.10
N LEU A 578 -12.87 -55.14 -10.32
CA LEU A 578 -14.04 -55.84 -9.77
C LEU A 578 -14.76 -54.98 -8.72
N LEU A 579 -14.02 -54.18 -7.95
CA LEU A 579 -14.59 -53.24 -6.98
C LEU A 579 -15.34 -52.08 -7.62
N LEU A 580 -14.99 -51.64 -8.83
CA LEU A 580 -15.62 -50.49 -9.49
C LEU A 580 -17.16 -50.60 -9.63
N PRO A 581 -17.74 -51.67 -10.23
CA PRO A 581 -19.19 -51.79 -10.34
C PRO A 581 -19.87 -51.91 -8.97
N MET A 582 -19.23 -52.59 -8.00
CA MET A 582 -19.78 -52.69 -6.63
C MET A 582 -19.78 -51.32 -5.94
N ALA A 583 -18.69 -50.56 -6.03
CA ALA A 583 -18.59 -49.22 -5.49
C ALA A 583 -19.56 -48.25 -6.18
N GLY A 584 -19.75 -48.37 -7.49
CA GLY A 584 -20.76 -47.62 -8.25
C GLY A 584 -22.19 -47.94 -7.80
N MET A 585 -22.48 -49.22 -7.53
CA MET A 585 -23.78 -49.63 -6.98
C MET A 585 -23.99 -49.08 -5.56
N VAL A 586 -22.99 -49.18 -4.68
CA VAL A 586 -23.04 -48.62 -3.31
C VAL A 586 -23.19 -47.10 -3.34
N SER A 587 -22.49 -46.45 -4.25
CA SER A 587 -22.56 -45.00 -4.48
C SER A 587 -23.97 -44.55 -4.89
N LEU A 588 -24.57 -45.23 -5.86
CA LEU A 588 -25.96 -44.97 -6.29
C LEU A 588 -26.96 -45.30 -5.17
N PHE A 589 -26.72 -46.39 -4.42
CA PHE A 589 -27.54 -46.75 -3.26
C PHE A 589 -27.52 -45.66 -2.18
N PHE A 590 -26.37 -45.07 -1.88
CA PHE A 590 -26.29 -43.94 -0.94
C PHE A 590 -27.01 -42.69 -1.47
N LEU A 591 -26.91 -42.40 -2.77
CA LEU A 591 -27.65 -41.30 -3.40
C LEU A 591 -29.17 -41.50 -3.24
N LEU A 592 -29.69 -42.67 -3.59
CA LEU A 592 -31.13 -42.92 -3.61
C LEU A 592 -31.75 -43.01 -2.22
N ARG A 593 -31.01 -43.50 -1.21
CA ARG A 593 -31.55 -43.69 0.14
C ARG A 593 -31.40 -42.46 1.06
N GLY A 594 -30.61 -41.46 0.66
CA GLY A 594 -30.14 -40.37 1.52
C GLY A 594 -31.24 -39.60 2.25
N HIS A 595 -32.41 -39.48 1.62
CA HIS A 595 -33.56 -38.78 2.19
C HIS A 595 -34.16 -39.49 3.43
N ASN A 596 -33.96 -40.80 3.57
CA ASN A 596 -34.58 -41.62 4.61
C ASN A 596 -33.60 -42.38 5.50
N ALA A 597 -32.36 -42.53 5.06
CA ALA A 597 -31.30 -43.24 5.78
C ALA A 597 -29.94 -42.57 5.53
N PRO A 598 -28.91 -42.88 6.33
CA PRO A 598 -27.61 -42.23 6.18
C PRO A 598 -27.04 -42.40 4.76
N GLY A 599 -26.62 -41.31 4.14
CA GLY A 599 -26.29 -41.24 2.71
C GLY A 599 -26.48 -39.83 2.14
N GLY A 600 -26.83 -39.74 0.86
CA GLY A 600 -27.03 -38.49 0.14
C GLY A 600 -26.05 -38.30 -1.02
N GLY A 601 -26.21 -37.19 -1.74
CA GLY A 601 -25.45 -36.90 -2.95
C GLY A 601 -23.95 -36.76 -2.73
N PHE A 602 -23.56 -36.16 -1.60
CA PHE A 602 -22.16 -35.89 -1.29
C PHE A 602 -21.36 -37.18 -1.01
N VAL A 603 -21.83 -38.02 -0.07
CA VAL A 603 -21.20 -39.31 0.26
C VAL A 603 -21.18 -40.23 -0.96
N GLY A 604 -22.31 -40.35 -1.65
CA GLY A 604 -22.40 -41.15 -2.88
C GLY A 604 -21.36 -40.70 -3.90
N GLY A 605 -21.23 -39.39 -4.12
CA GLY A 605 -20.26 -38.81 -5.04
C GLY A 605 -18.82 -39.12 -4.65
N LEU A 606 -18.46 -39.01 -3.37
CA LEU A 606 -17.11 -39.33 -2.88
C LEU A 606 -16.77 -40.82 -2.99
N VAL A 607 -17.74 -41.72 -2.77
CA VAL A 607 -17.53 -43.17 -2.95
C VAL A 607 -17.23 -43.48 -4.41
N MET A 608 -17.98 -42.90 -5.35
CA MET A 608 -17.70 -43.07 -6.78
C MET A 608 -16.35 -42.44 -7.18
N ALA A 609 -16.07 -41.23 -6.68
CA ALA A 609 -14.79 -40.57 -6.93
C ALA A 609 -13.60 -41.39 -6.40
N THR A 610 -13.73 -41.99 -5.22
CA THR A 610 -12.73 -42.90 -4.65
C THR A 610 -12.53 -44.12 -5.55
N ALA A 611 -13.61 -44.73 -6.02
CA ALA A 611 -13.52 -45.87 -6.94
C ALA A 611 -12.73 -45.50 -8.22
N VAL A 612 -12.97 -44.31 -8.78
CA VAL A 612 -12.23 -43.79 -9.94
C VAL A 612 -10.77 -43.48 -9.59
N ILE A 613 -10.51 -42.87 -8.43
CA ILE A 613 -9.15 -42.56 -7.96
C ILE A 613 -8.29 -43.82 -7.88
N VAL A 614 -8.83 -44.91 -7.32
CA VAL A 614 -8.09 -46.17 -7.20
C VAL A 614 -7.81 -46.78 -8.59
N GLN A 615 -8.69 -46.59 -9.58
CA GLN A 615 -8.39 -46.94 -10.97
C GLN A 615 -7.19 -46.16 -11.52
N TYR A 616 -7.09 -44.86 -11.23
CA TYR A 616 -5.94 -44.04 -11.65
C TYR A 616 -4.64 -44.51 -11.01
N MET A 617 -4.67 -44.88 -9.72
CA MET A 617 -3.50 -45.37 -9.00
C MET A 617 -2.94 -46.66 -9.58
N VAL A 618 -3.83 -47.58 -10.00
CA VAL A 618 -3.43 -48.93 -10.41
C VAL A 618 -3.31 -49.09 -11.92
N GLY A 619 -4.23 -48.50 -12.68
CA GLY A 619 -4.27 -48.58 -14.15
C GLY A 619 -3.37 -47.57 -14.86
N GLY A 620 -2.92 -46.52 -14.16
CA GLY A 620 -2.15 -45.43 -14.74
C GLY A 620 -3.02 -44.39 -15.45
N THR A 621 -2.48 -43.18 -15.56
CA THR A 621 -3.21 -41.97 -15.97
C THR A 621 -3.75 -42.07 -17.41
N MET A 622 -2.88 -42.43 -18.35
CA MET A 622 -3.26 -42.52 -19.78
C MET A 622 -4.29 -43.63 -20.05
N TRP A 623 -4.18 -44.77 -19.36
CA TRP A 623 -5.10 -45.89 -19.55
C TRP A 623 -6.52 -45.53 -19.09
N VAL A 624 -6.63 -44.85 -17.94
CA VAL A 624 -7.93 -44.41 -17.42
C VAL A 624 -8.49 -43.28 -18.28
N GLU A 625 -7.71 -42.24 -18.60
CA GLU A 625 -8.22 -41.08 -19.36
C GLU A 625 -8.71 -41.43 -20.77
N THR A 626 -8.09 -42.41 -21.44
CA THR A 626 -8.55 -42.89 -22.76
C THR A 626 -9.87 -43.68 -22.70
N ARG A 627 -10.25 -44.17 -21.51
CA ARG A 627 -11.45 -45.00 -21.29
C ARG A 627 -12.52 -44.30 -20.44
N LEU A 628 -12.15 -43.22 -19.75
CA LEU A 628 -13.04 -42.44 -18.91
C LEU A 628 -13.96 -41.60 -19.78
N ARG A 629 -15.27 -41.85 -19.69
CA ARG A 629 -16.31 -41.10 -20.42
C ARG A 629 -16.84 -39.89 -19.64
N ILE A 630 -16.26 -39.60 -18.48
CA ILE A 630 -16.69 -38.49 -17.61
C ILE A 630 -15.95 -37.23 -18.06
N HIS A 631 -16.68 -36.20 -18.46
CA HIS A 631 -16.15 -34.86 -18.71
C HIS A 631 -16.27 -34.00 -17.46
N PRO A 632 -15.20 -33.83 -16.65
CA PRO A 632 -15.31 -33.32 -15.29
C PRO A 632 -15.87 -31.88 -15.22
N LEU A 633 -15.47 -31.02 -16.15
CA LEU A 633 -15.99 -29.65 -16.25
C LEU A 633 -17.49 -29.61 -16.55
N ALA A 634 -17.96 -30.49 -17.44
CA ALA A 634 -19.39 -30.60 -17.77
C ALA A 634 -20.18 -31.16 -16.58
N TRP A 635 -19.61 -32.11 -15.83
CA TRP A 635 -20.23 -32.66 -14.61
C TRP A 635 -20.33 -31.63 -13.49
N ILE A 636 -19.32 -30.77 -13.30
CA ILE A 636 -19.40 -29.65 -12.35
C ILE A 636 -20.49 -28.67 -12.78
N ALA A 637 -20.50 -28.25 -14.04
CA ALA A 637 -21.47 -27.30 -14.56
C ALA A 637 -22.91 -27.85 -14.50
N LEU A 638 -23.11 -29.09 -14.96
CA LEU A 638 -24.40 -29.75 -14.94
C LEU A 638 -24.86 -30.03 -13.51
N GLY A 639 -23.95 -30.40 -12.60
CA GLY A 639 -24.27 -30.57 -11.19
C GLY A 639 -24.81 -29.29 -10.54
N LEU A 640 -24.15 -28.15 -10.77
CA LEU A 640 -24.65 -26.83 -10.32
C LEU A 640 -26.00 -26.47 -10.96
N LEU A 641 -26.14 -26.70 -12.27
CA LEU A 641 -27.38 -26.41 -12.98
C LEU A 641 -28.54 -27.27 -12.49
N VAL A 642 -28.30 -28.56 -12.23
CA VAL A 642 -29.30 -29.50 -11.70
C VAL A 642 -29.71 -29.12 -10.28
N ALA A 643 -28.75 -28.80 -9.40
CA ALA A 643 -29.05 -28.34 -8.05
C ALA A 643 -29.82 -27.01 -8.04
N ALA A 644 -29.41 -26.04 -8.88
CA ALA A 644 -30.13 -24.78 -9.03
C ALA A 644 -31.52 -24.97 -9.63
N ALA A 645 -31.66 -25.86 -10.62
CA ALA A 645 -32.95 -26.18 -11.24
C ALA A 645 -33.92 -26.81 -10.23
N ALA A 646 -33.45 -27.71 -9.36
CA ALA A 646 -34.25 -28.28 -8.27
C ALA A 646 -34.78 -27.19 -7.32
N GLY A 647 -33.99 -26.13 -7.06
CA GLY A 647 -34.46 -24.98 -6.29
C GLY A 647 -35.44 -24.09 -7.05
N ILE A 648 -35.23 -23.88 -8.35
CA ILE A 648 -36.11 -23.09 -9.21
C ILE A 648 -37.47 -23.76 -9.39
N THR A 649 -37.54 -25.10 -9.44
CA THR A 649 -38.81 -25.81 -9.58
C THR A 649 -39.79 -25.49 -8.46
N ALA A 650 -39.31 -25.28 -7.23
CA ALA A 650 -40.14 -24.82 -6.11
C ALA A 650 -40.72 -23.42 -6.36
N ALA A 651 -39.88 -22.49 -6.83
CA ALA A 651 -40.27 -21.13 -7.17
C ALA A 651 -41.31 -21.06 -8.29
N LEU A 652 -41.23 -21.96 -9.28
CA LEU A 652 -42.20 -22.04 -10.38
C LEU A 652 -43.61 -22.48 -9.92
N VAL A 653 -43.69 -23.19 -8.79
CA VAL A 653 -44.96 -23.64 -8.18
C VAL A 653 -45.44 -22.65 -7.10
N GLY A 654 -44.77 -21.51 -6.95
CA GLY A 654 -45.12 -20.45 -5.98
C GLY A 654 -44.60 -20.70 -4.56
N LEU A 655 -43.73 -21.69 -4.37
CA LEU A 655 -43.04 -21.94 -3.09
C LEU A 655 -41.72 -21.15 -3.02
N PRO A 656 -41.17 -20.91 -1.82
CA PRO A 656 -39.84 -20.35 -1.68
C PRO A 656 -38.77 -21.16 -2.42
N PHE A 657 -37.70 -20.49 -2.87
CA PHE A 657 -36.57 -21.14 -3.52
C PHE A 657 -35.97 -22.25 -2.63
N LEU A 658 -35.70 -23.42 -3.21
CA LEU A 658 -35.18 -24.62 -2.54
C LEU A 658 -36.12 -25.32 -1.55
N THR A 659 -37.41 -24.96 -1.50
CA THR A 659 -38.39 -25.80 -0.80
C THR A 659 -38.58 -27.12 -1.54
N SER A 660 -38.51 -28.23 -0.80
CA SER A 660 -38.71 -29.56 -1.37
C SER A 660 -40.14 -29.71 -1.92
N VAL A 661 -40.25 -30.25 -3.13
CA VAL A 661 -41.52 -30.54 -3.79
C VAL A 661 -41.60 -32.05 -3.99
N GLU A 662 -42.66 -32.64 -3.47
CA GLU A 662 -42.90 -34.09 -3.54
C GLU A 662 -43.95 -34.42 -4.60
N VAL A 663 -43.71 -35.51 -5.33
CA VAL A 663 -44.60 -36.04 -6.35
C VAL A 663 -44.67 -37.56 -6.22
N ASP A 664 -45.88 -38.06 -5.98
CA ASP A 664 -46.17 -39.48 -5.95
C ASP A 664 -46.49 -40.00 -7.35
N VAL A 665 -45.66 -40.92 -7.83
CA VAL A 665 -45.82 -41.53 -9.15
C VAL A 665 -46.08 -43.02 -8.99
N HIS A 666 -47.24 -43.48 -9.45
CA HIS A 666 -47.55 -44.90 -9.52
C HIS A 666 -47.00 -45.51 -10.81
N LEU A 667 -46.02 -46.42 -10.70
CA LEU A 667 -45.50 -47.16 -11.85
C LEU A 667 -46.09 -48.58 -11.92
N PRO A 668 -46.67 -48.97 -13.07
CA PRO A 668 -47.26 -50.31 -13.26
C PRO A 668 -46.14 -51.35 -13.33
N LEU A 669 -45.72 -51.87 -12.17
CA LEU A 669 -44.79 -52.99 -11.87
C LEU A 669 -43.95 -52.72 -10.59
N ILE A 670 -43.70 -51.45 -10.28
CA ILE A 670 -42.80 -51.02 -9.19
C ILE A 670 -43.59 -50.52 -7.96
N GLY A 671 -44.84 -50.08 -8.16
CA GLY A 671 -45.70 -49.53 -7.11
C GLY A 671 -45.61 -48.00 -7.02
N ASP A 672 -46.00 -47.46 -5.87
CA ASP A 672 -45.96 -46.01 -5.58
C ASP A 672 -44.52 -45.56 -5.29
N LEU A 673 -44.01 -44.62 -6.08
CA LEU A 673 -42.73 -43.97 -5.89
C LEU A 673 -42.93 -42.54 -5.40
N HIS A 674 -42.51 -42.27 -4.16
CA HIS A 674 -42.30 -40.92 -3.66
C HIS A 674 -41.05 -40.32 -4.31
N LEU A 675 -41.23 -39.37 -5.24
CA LEU A 675 -40.14 -38.61 -5.84
C LEU A 675 -40.12 -37.21 -5.23
N SER A 676 -38.95 -36.76 -4.80
CA SER A 676 -38.76 -35.41 -4.26
C SER A 676 -37.76 -34.62 -5.08
N SER A 677 -37.98 -33.31 -5.23
CA SER A 677 -36.97 -32.39 -5.79
C SER A 677 -35.67 -32.42 -4.98
N ALA A 678 -35.69 -32.87 -3.72
CA ALA A 678 -34.51 -33.13 -2.91
C ALA A 678 -33.57 -34.18 -3.55
N LEU A 679 -34.12 -35.23 -4.19
CA LEU A 679 -33.31 -36.23 -4.90
C LEU A 679 -32.62 -35.63 -6.13
N LEU A 680 -33.30 -34.72 -6.83
CA LEU A 680 -32.72 -33.99 -7.96
C LEU A 680 -31.60 -33.06 -7.49
N PHE A 681 -31.81 -32.38 -6.35
CA PHE A 681 -30.77 -31.56 -5.72
C PHE A 681 -29.54 -32.40 -5.33
N ASP A 682 -29.75 -33.54 -4.65
CA ASP A 682 -28.71 -34.50 -4.29
C ASP A 682 -27.99 -35.08 -5.52
N LEU A 683 -28.69 -35.31 -6.63
CA LEU A 683 -28.07 -35.70 -7.91
C LEU A 683 -27.14 -34.61 -8.44
N GLY A 684 -27.54 -33.33 -8.32
CA GLY A 684 -26.68 -32.19 -8.65
C GLY A 684 -25.39 -32.16 -7.81
N VAL A 685 -25.52 -32.33 -6.50
CA VAL A 685 -24.40 -32.45 -5.54
C VAL A 685 -23.49 -33.61 -5.94
N TYR A 686 -24.06 -34.78 -6.18
CA TYR A 686 -23.37 -36.00 -6.58
C TYR A 686 -22.51 -35.81 -7.84
N MET A 687 -23.11 -35.23 -8.89
CA MET A 687 -22.42 -34.97 -10.15
C MET A 687 -21.27 -33.99 -9.95
N LEU A 688 -21.49 -32.94 -9.17
CA LEU A 688 -20.46 -31.94 -8.89
C LEU A 688 -19.28 -32.54 -8.14
N VAL A 689 -19.53 -33.29 -7.07
CA VAL A 689 -18.46 -33.89 -6.24
C VAL A 689 -17.59 -34.82 -7.05
N ILE A 690 -18.20 -35.65 -7.91
CA ILE A 690 -17.47 -36.54 -8.83
C ILE A 690 -16.64 -35.71 -9.82
N GLY A 691 -17.26 -34.73 -10.49
CA GLY A 691 -16.57 -33.88 -11.46
C GLY A 691 -15.41 -33.11 -10.83
N ALA A 692 -15.61 -32.49 -9.67
CA ALA A 692 -14.61 -31.74 -8.93
C ALA A 692 -13.41 -32.61 -8.53
N THR A 693 -13.69 -33.78 -7.95
CA THR A 693 -12.63 -34.68 -7.46
C THR A 693 -11.82 -35.27 -8.62
N ILE A 694 -12.49 -35.70 -9.70
CA ILE A 694 -11.80 -36.21 -10.90
C ILE A 694 -10.99 -35.10 -11.57
N LEU A 695 -11.49 -33.86 -11.63
CA LEU A 695 -10.73 -32.74 -12.19
C LEU A 695 -9.45 -32.46 -11.41
N MET A 696 -9.51 -32.47 -10.08
CA MET A 696 -8.33 -32.33 -9.22
C MET A 696 -7.34 -33.48 -9.41
N LEU A 697 -7.84 -34.71 -9.52
CA LEU A 697 -7.04 -35.89 -9.80
C LEU A 697 -6.31 -35.77 -11.15
N ILE A 698 -7.03 -35.40 -12.22
CA ILE A 698 -6.46 -35.21 -13.56
C ILE A 698 -5.37 -34.12 -13.52
N ALA A 699 -5.61 -33.02 -12.82
CA ALA A 699 -4.64 -31.93 -12.69
C ALA A 699 -3.31 -32.38 -12.04
N LEU A 700 -3.39 -33.27 -11.05
CA LEU A 700 -2.23 -33.89 -10.38
C LEU A 700 -1.58 -34.97 -11.26
N ALA A 701 -2.38 -35.83 -11.88
CA ALA A 701 -1.96 -36.91 -12.77
C ALA A 701 -1.18 -36.39 -13.98
N HIS A 702 -1.62 -35.30 -14.61
CA HIS A 702 -0.94 -34.69 -15.76
C HIS A 702 0.46 -34.17 -15.44
N GLN A 703 0.79 -33.92 -14.17
CA GLN A 703 2.17 -33.56 -13.81
C GLN A 703 3.14 -34.72 -14.06
N SER A 704 2.69 -35.98 -13.89
CA SER A 704 3.53 -37.16 -14.14
C SER A 704 3.75 -37.49 -15.61
N LEU A 705 2.91 -36.96 -16.51
CA LEU A 705 2.99 -37.22 -17.95
C LEU A 705 3.81 -36.18 -18.71
N ARG A 706 4.08 -35.03 -18.10
CA ARG A 706 4.88 -33.96 -18.72
C ARG A 706 6.35 -34.38 -18.74
N SER A 707 6.73 -35.01 -19.85
CA SER A 707 8.10 -35.41 -20.19
C SER A 707 9.08 -34.22 -20.11
N PRO A 708 10.34 -34.44 -19.70
CA PRO A 708 11.35 -33.39 -19.65
C PRO A 708 11.59 -32.86 -21.05
N ARG A 709 11.39 -31.57 -21.26
CA ARG A 709 11.99 -30.89 -22.41
C ARG A 709 13.51 -31.05 -22.22
N LYS A 710 14.15 -31.92 -23.04
CA LYS A 710 15.58 -32.25 -23.08
C LYS A 710 16.39 -31.31 -22.20
N ALA A 711 16.80 -31.78 -21.01
CA ALA A 711 17.87 -31.10 -20.30
C ALA A 711 19.05 -31.07 -21.27
N VAL A 712 19.54 -29.88 -21.60
CA VAL A 712 20.85 -29.72 -22.21
C VAL A 712 21.79 -30.48 -21.29
N THR A 713 22.42 -31.54 -21.82
CA THR A 713 23.50 -32.26 -21.14
C THR A 713 24.45 -31.22 -20.58
N PRO A 714 24.65 -31.15 -19.25
CA PRO A 714 25.76 -30.39 -18.73
C PRO A 714 27.00 -30.99 -19.40
N VAL A 715 27.77 -30.18 -20.11
CA VAL A 715 29.11 -30.56 -20.54
C VAL A 715 29.84 -31.03 -19.29
N ASP A 716 30.39 -32.25 -19.35
CA ASP A 716 31.12 -32.88 -18.25
C ASP A 716 32.14 -31.88 -17.67
N GLY A 717 31.87 -31.44 -16.45
CA GLY A 717 32.69 -30.48 -15.71
C GLY A 717 33.87 -31.13 -15.00
N GLU A 718 34.28 -32.34 -15.41
CA GLU A 718 35.39 -33.07 -14.80
C GLU A 718 36.74 -32.86 -15.53
N GLU A 719 36.79 -32.29 -16.73
CA GLU A 719 38.08 -32.04 -17.43
C GLU A 719 38.73 -30.67 -17.12
N ASN A 720 38.05 -29.74 -16.45
CA ASN A 720 38.59 -28.40 -16.18
C ASN A 720 39.12 -28.17 -14.75
N ALA A 721 39.09 -29.19 -13.88
CA ALA A 721 39.65 -29.08 -12.53
C ALA A 721 41.18 -29.35 -12.49
N GLU A 722 41.70 -30.19 -13.39
CA GLU A 722 43.14 -30.50 -13.43
C GLU A 722 44.00 -29.45 -14.17
N GLN A 723 43.41 -28.60 -15.02
CA GLN A 723 44.19 -27.57 -15.73
C GLN A 723 44.37 -26.25 -14.97
N VAL A 724 43.61 -26.02 -13.89
CA VAL A 724 43.73 -24.80 -13.06
C VAL A 724 44.75 -24.98 -11.92
N GLU A 725 45.06 -26.21 -11.53
CA GLU A 725 46.07 -26.50 -10.49
C GLU A 725 47.52 -26.53 -11.04
N ALA A 726 47.71 -26.51 -12.36
CA ALA A 726 49.03 -26.44 -13.01
C ALA A 726 49.51 -25.01 -13.34
N ALA A 727 48.75 -23.96 -12.95
CA ALA A 727 49.07 -22.56 -13.26
C ALA A 727 49.01 -21.60 -12.05
N THR A 728 49.25 -22.11 -10.84
CA THR A 728 49.52 -21.30 -9.63
C THR A 728 50.83 -21.68 -8.97
#